data_AF-A0A7C7VL25-F1
#
_entry.id   AF-A0A7C7VL25-F1
#
_cell.length_a   1.000
_cell.length_b   1.000
_cell.length_c   1.000
_cell.angle_alpha   90.00
_cell.angle_beta   90.00
_cell.angle_gamma   90.00
#
_symmetry.space_group_name_H-M   'P 1'
#
loop_
_entity.id
_entity.type
_entity.pdbx_description
1 polymer ?
#
loop_
_entity_poly.entity_id
_entity_poly.type
_entity_poly.pdbx_seq_one_letter_code
_entity_poly.pdbx_strand_id
1 'polypeptide(L)'
;GLMGLKIHDLLSNQGTINPLYYKSHGELLEEIGELEKLIIQAKVLEKREIESKLKKLREVLQDQNIFGNPKTKLLLFTEHRETLDYLAGNEALGIKGKLQEWGLTVTKIHGGMRIGDRDSIGTRIYAEREFREESQVLVATEAAGEGINLQFCWLMINYDIPWNPVRLEQRMGRIHRYGQEHDCLIFNFVAHNTREGRVLDKLLERLREIRSALGTDQVFDVVGDVFPANMLERLIRDLYARKTTLQDVLDRVVKEIDIERFKRICRSTLEGLAKKELNLSAIIGKSAEAKERRLVPEIVEKFFLGAAPITGIHPTKSKNESYRIGRLPRTLFPIAERLQGRFGPLGKEYKYVVFDKKHLAEDPTLEWVTPGHPLFEVVREDVWDKVQDDLHRGAVFYDLHHKEPYRLDVFAASIKDGRGNTLHRRIFVVETDMNGALTIRQPTLFLDLSSAPQGTKVPDDSELPDRSQLELCLVEKALTPFLNEVATQRLKETDTISRHIRISLNELINRQNLILANLVERQQKGEELSGLISQAESRLDELNGRLERRLAELEKERQMTIGDITHLGRAWVLPHPERTQFSRMVRDDEIEGIAMDKAMEHERSRGWQPEDVSKEDRGFDILSKNPVSRDVRFIEVKGRATIGEIAFTKNEYETASRLRKDFWLYVVFNCAGTPELHPIQDPARLGWKPIVKIDHYHVGADVILQQGTKDEER
;
A
#
# COMPACT_ATOMS: atom_id res chain seq x y z
N GLY A 1 51.91 1.00 -7.32
CA GLY A 1 51.80 -0.17 -6.43
C GLY A 1 51.27 -1.38 -7.18
N LEU A 2 49.97 -1.43 -7.49
CA LEU A 2 49.30 -2.63 -8.03
C LEU A 2 49.21 -2.73 -9.57
N MET A 3 49.69 -1.73 -10.32
CA MET A 3 49.79 -1.80 -11.79
C MET A 3 50.98 -2.62 -12.29
N GLY A 4 52.02 -2.81 -11.45
CA GLY A 4 53.22 -3.58 -11.81
C GLY A 4 53.01 -5.10 -11.85
N LEU A 5 52.01 -5.62 -11.14
CA LEU A 5 51.73 -7.06 -11.08
C LEU A 5 50.84 -7.56 -12.24
N LYS A 6 49.98 -6.70 -12.81
CA LYS A 6 49.09 -7.09 -13.93
C LYS A 6 49.79 -7.14 -15.29
N ILE A 7 50.93 -6.48 -15.44
CA ILE A 7 51.70 -6.49 -16.70
C ILE A 7 52.47 -7.81 -16.85
N HIS A 8 52.84 -8.46 -15.76
CA HIS A 8 53.56 -9.74 -15.78
C HIS A 8 52.65 -10.92 -16.18
N ASP A 9 51.37 -10.90 -15.77
CA ASP A 9 50.39 -11.97 -16.11
C ASP A 9 49.84 -11.87 -17.53
N LEU A 10 49.89 -10.69 -18.16
CA LEU A 10 49.46 -10.48 -19.55
C LEU A 10 50.48 -10.95 -20.59
N LEU A 11 51.75 -11.11 -20.19
CA LEU A 11 52.84 -11.53 -21.09
C LEU A 11 53.03 -13.06 -21.15
N SER A 12 52.37 -13.84 -20.29
CA SER A 12 52.55 -15.30 -20.19
C SER A 12 51.52 -16.14 -20.96
N ASN A 13 50.48 -15.54 -21.55
CA ASN A 13 49.44 -16.27 -22.28
C ASN A 13 49.53 -16.00 -23.80
N GLN A 14 50.47 -16.67 -24.46
CA GLN A 14 50.51 -16.73 -25.93
C GLN A 14 49.49 -17.76 -26.43
N GLY A 15 48.29 -17.29 -26.75
CA GLY A 15 47.25 -18.06 -27.44
C GLY A 15 46.59 -17.22 -28.53
N THR A 16 47.11 -17.33 -29.75
CA THR A 16 46.46 -17.05 -31.06
C THR A 16 45.50 -15.85 -31.12
N ILE A 17 46.00 -14.67 -31.54
CA ILE A 17 45.19 -13.51 -31.91
C ILE A 17 45.67 -12.92 -33.25
N ASN A 18 44.68 -12.55 -34.08
CA ASN A 18 44.71 -12.04 -35.46
C ASN A 18 45.87 -11.09 -35.86
N PRO A 19 46.43 -11.17 -37.09
CA PRO A 19 47.66 -10.48 -37.47
C PRO A 19 47.47 -9.08 -38.11
N LEU A 20 46.51 -8.27 -37.66
CA LEU A 20 46.17 -7.01 -38.36
C LEU A 20 46.47 -5.67 -37.66
N TYR A 21 47.02 -5.64 -36.44
CA TYR A 21 47.45 -4.36 -35.82
C TYR A 21 48.64 -4.57 -34.87
N TYR A 22 49.87 -4.45 -35.37
CA TYR A 22 51.04 -4.20 -34.53
C TYR A 22 51.39 -2.72 -34.63
N LYS A 23 51.01 -1.92 -33.62
CA LYS A 23 51.65 -0.64 -33.35
C LYS A 23 53.10 -0.89 -32.96
N SER A 24 54.04 -0.12 -33.48
CA SER A 24 55.46 -0.32 -33.15
C SER A 24 55.73 0.02 -31.68
N HIS A 25 56.78 -0.56 -31.07
CA HIS A 25 57.18 -0.24 -29.69
C HIS A 25 57.43 1.27 -29.49
N GLY A 26 57.89 1.97 -30.53
CA GLY A 26 58.06 3.43 -30.52
C GLY A 26 56.73 4.19 -30.49
N GLU A 27 55.74 3.75 -31.27
CA GLU A 27 54.40 4.37 -31.28
C GLU A 27 53.67 4.19 -29.94
N LEU A 28 53.86 3.04 -29.28
CA LEU A 28 53.31 2.80 -27.94
C LEU A 28 53.98 3.69 -26.88
N LEU A 29 55.28 3.94 -26.98
CA LEU A 29 55.99 4.84 -26.07
C LEU A 29 55.62 6.32 -26.28
N GLU A 30 55.40 6.74 -27.52
CA GLU A 30 54.86 8.06 -27.82
C GLU A 30 53.43 8.21 -27.29
N GLU A 31 52.56 7.23 -27.50
CA GLU A 31 51.17 7.24 -27.01
C GLU A 31 51.12 7.24 -25.47
N ILE A 32 52.02 6.49 -24.80
CA ILE A 32 52.18 6.54 -23.34
C ILE A 32 52.64 7.94 -22.90
N GLY A 33 53.60 8.55 -23.59
CA GLY A 33 54.08 9.90 -23.29
C GLY A 33 53.00 10.98 -23.47
N GLU A 34 52.13 10.84 -24.47
CA GLU A 34 50.96 11.72 -24.65
C GLU A 34 49.92 11.51 -23.55
N LEU A 35 49.62 10.25 -23.19
CA LEU A 35 48.71 9.92 -22.10
C LEU A 35 49.21 10.45 -20.76
N GLU A 36 50.51 10.37 -20.48
CA GLU A 36 51.11 10.93 -19.26
C GLU A 36 50.95 12.46 -19.19
N LYS A 37 51.14 13.16 -20.31
CA LYS A 37 50.90 14.61 -20.39
C LYS A 37 49.43 14.95 -20.13
N LEU A 38 48.50 14.19 -20.69
CA LEU A 38 47.06 14.35 -20.47
C LEU A 38 46.68 14.06 -19.01
N ILE A 39 47.28 13.05 -18.37
CA ILE A 39 47.07 12.74 -16.95
C ILE A 39 47.58 13.89 -16.06
N ILE A 40 48.73 14.48 -16.37
CA ILE A 40 49.25 15.63 -15.62
C ILE A 40 48.31 16.83 -15.76
N GLN A 41 47.83 17.12 -16.96
CA GLN A 41 46.85 18.19 -17.20
C GLN A 41 45.53 17.95 -16.46
N ALA A 42 45.03 16.71 -16.48
CA ALA A 42 43.81 16.32 -15.77
C ALA A 42 43.97 16.49 -14.24
N LYS A 43 45.10 16.06 -13.66
CA LYS A 43 45.40 16.23 -12.22
C LYS A 43 45.53 17.70 -11.81
N VAL A 44 46.06 18.55 -12.68
CA VAL A 44 46.13 20.00 -12.43
C VAL A 44 44.74 20.64 -12.45
N LEU A 45 43.85 20.18 -13.34
CA LEU A 45 42.46 20.63 -13.38
C LEU A 45 41.65 20.13 -12.18
N GLU A 46 41.83 18.86 -11.79
CA GLU A 46 41.23 18.25 -10.60
C GLU A 46 41.60 19.03 -9.32
N LYS A 47 42.88 19.39 -9.16
CA LYS A 47 43.36 20.20 -8.03
C LYS A 47 42.83 21.63 -8.00
N ARG A 48 42.35 22.17 -9.12
CA ARG A 48 41.80 23.53 -9.19
C ARG A 48 40.32 23.59 -8.77
N GLU A 49 39.68 22.45 -8.50
CA GLU A 49 38.26 22.34 -8.12
C GLU A 49 37.29 23.08 -9.07
N ILE A 50 37.67 23.28 -10.34
CA ILE A 50 36.80 23.91 -11.35
C ILE A 50 35.90 22.82 -11.98
N GLU A 51 35.22 22.04 -11.14
CA GLU A 51 34.26 21.05 -11.62
C GLU A 51 32.86 21.68 -11.61
N SER A 52 32.36 21.98 -12.81
CA SER A 52 31.07 22.65 -13.01
C SER A 52 29.90 21.86 -12.43
N LYS A 53 29.92 20.52 -12.53
CA LYS A 53 28.90 19.64 -11.92
C LYS A 53 28.92 19.69 -10.39
N LEU A 54 30.10 19.70 -9.76
CA LEU A 54 30.22 19.77 -8.30
C LEU A 54 29.76 21.13 -7.76
N LYS A 55 30.11 22.23 -8.45
CA LYS A 55 29.59 23.55 -8.12
C LYS A 55 28.07 23.58 -8.25
N LYS A 56 27.52 23.01 -9.32
CA LYS A 56 26.07 22.96 -9.53
C LYS A 56 25.36 22.09 -8.50
N LEU A 57 25.98 20.98 -8.09
CA LEU A 57 25.50 20.14 -6.99
C LEU A 57 25.34 20.98 -5.73
N ARG A 58 26.37 21.73 -5.34
CA ARG A 58 26.33 22.58 -4.15
C ARG A 58 25.24 23.64 -4.21
N GLU A 59 25.04 24.28 -5.36
CA GLU A 59 23.95 25.24 -5.59
C GLU A 59 22.58 24.56 -5.37
N VAL A 60 22.34 23.40 -5.98
CA VAL A 60 21.06 22.67 -5.83
C VAL A 60 20.83 22.24 -4.36
N LEU A 61 21.87 21.80 -3.66
CA LEU A 61 21.76 21.45 -2.25
C LEU A 61 21.40 22.66 -1.37
N GLN A 62 21.85 23.87 -1.72
CA GLN A 62 21.48 25.11 -1.05
C GLN A 62 20.04 25.51 -1.38
N ASP A 63 19.67 25.51 -2.65
CA ASP A 63 18.33 25.89 -3.12
C ASP A 63 17.23 24.99 -2.52
N GLN A 64 17.54 23.70 -2.32
CA GLN A 64 16.63 22.71 -1.73
C GLN A 64 16.75 22.61 -0.20
N ASN A 65 17.49 23.54 0.43
CA ASN A 65 17.69 23.63 1.88
C ASN A 65 18.17 22.31 2.54
N ILE A 66 19.00 21.52 1.84
CA ILE A 66 19.51 20.25 2.36
C ILE A 66 20.42 20.51 3.56
N PHE A 67 21.26 21.54 3.53
CA PHE A 67 22.12 21.88 4.66
C PHE A 67 21.35 22.36 5.90
N GLY A 68 20.15 22.93 5.74
CA GLY A 68 19.33 23.44 6.84
C GLY A 68 18.34 22.44 7.42
N ASN A 69 18.05 21.34 6.72
CA ASN A 69 17.11 20.32 7.18
C ASN A 69 17.72 18.90 7.12
N PRO A 70 18.27 18.40 8.25
CA PRO A 70 18.86 17.06 8.33
C PRO A 70 17.87 15.91 8.06
N LYS A 71 16.56 16.17 8.15
CA LYS A 71 15.53 15.16 7.86
C LYS A 71 15.28 14.98 6.36
N THR A 72 15.64 15.95 5.51
CA THR A 72 15.42 15.85 4.06
C THR A 72 16.39 14.83 3.45
N LYS A 73 15.83 13.78 2.86
CA LYS A 73 16.60 12.71 2.22
C LYS A 73 16.86 13.01 0.75
N LEU A 74 18.11 12.83 0.32
CA LEU A 74 18.54 13.01 -1.07
C LEU A 74 19.12 11.70 -1.64
N LEU A 75 18.64 11.32 -2.81
CA LEU A 75 19.20 10.23 -3.60
C LEU A 75 20.04 10.76 -4.76
N LEU A 76 21.31 10.37 -4.83
CA LEU A 76 22.23 10.75 -5.89
C LEU A 76 22.68 9.52 -6.68
N PHE A 77 22.43 9.54 -7.99
CA PHE A 77 22.87 8.48 -8.90
C PHE A 77 24.10 8.88 -9.71
N THR A 78 25.02 7.93 -9.85
CA THR A 78 26.20 8.00 -10.70
C THR A 78 26.36 6.70 -11.51
N GLU A 79 26.98 6.78 -12.68
CA GLU A 79 27.28 5.61 -13.50
C GLU A 79 28.55 4.90 -13.01
N HIS A 80 29.58 5.68 -12.67
CA HIS A 80 30.90 5.18 -12.29
C HIS A 80 31.09 5.07 -10.78
N ARG A 81 31.84 4.04 -10.36
CA ARG A 81 32.17 3.80 -8.95
C ARG A 81 33.17 4.84 -8.44
N GLU A 82 34.07 5.30 -9.29
CA GLU A 82 35.07 6.31 -9.01
C GLU A 82 34.41 7.62 -8.58
N THR A 83 33.37 8.06 -9.31
CA THR A 83 32.57 9.23 -8.95
C THR A 83 31.81 9.02 -7.65
N LEU A 84 31.29 7.81 -7.40
CA LEU A 84 30.65 7.47 -6.13
C LEU A 84 31.62 7.62 -4.95
N ASP A 85 32.82 7.03 -5.07
CA ASP A 85 33.84 7.10 -4.03
C ASP A 85 34.38 8.53 -3.85
N TYR A 86 34.40 9.36 -4.91
CA TYR A 86 34.74 10.78 -4.83
C TYR A 86 33.70 11.60 -4.04
N LEU A 87 32.40 11.34 -4.27
CA LEU A 87 31.31 12.07 -3.61
C LEU A 87 31.07 11.58 -2.18
N ALA A 88 30.98 10.26 -1.98
CA ALA A 88 30.63 9.64 -0.70
C ALA A 88 31.84 9.26 0.17
N GLY A 89 33.04 9.22 -0.41
CA GLY A 89 34.25 8.79 0.29
C GLY A 89 34.49 7.29 0.19
N ASN A 90 35.70 6.87 0.54
CA ASN A 90 36.10 5.47 0.61
C ASN A 90 36.88 5.22 1.90
N GLU A 91 36.17 4.69 2.89
CA GLU A 91 36.71 4.39 4.23
C GLU A 91 37.89 3.41 4.17
N ALA A 92 37.84 2.40 3.29
CA ALA A 92 38.91 1.43 3.11
C ALA A 92 40.21 2.08 2.60
N LEU A 93 40.11 3.25 1.96
CA LEU A 93 41.25 4.04 1.49
C LEU A 93 41.55 5.26 2.38
N GLY A 94 40.79 5.47 3.45
CA GLY A 94 40.89 6.65 4.32
C GLY A 94 40.53 7.97 3.62
N ILE A 95 39.80 7.91 2.50
CA ILE A 95 39.43 9.08 1.70
C ILE A 95 38.07 9.58 2.14
N LYS A 96 38.00 10.84 2.59
CA LYS A 96 36.73 11.52 2.91
C LYS A 96 36.07 12.02 1.62
N GLY A 97 34.76 11.79 1.48
CA GLY A 97 34.02 12.24 0.30
C GLY A 97 33.69 13.73 0.35
N LYS A 98 33.50 14.36 -0.82
CA LYS A 98 33.13 15.79 -0.91
C LYS A 98 31.85 16.13 -0.14
N LEU A 99 30.85 15.25 -0.16
CA LEU A 99 29.60 15.47 0.58
C LEU A 99 29.80 15.40 2.10
N GLN A 100 30.70 14.52 2.56
CA GLN A 100 31.08 14.42 3.97
C GLN A 100 31.96 15.62 4.41
N GLU A 101 32.79 16.16 3.52
CA GLU A 101 33.54 17.41 3.75
C GLU A 101 32.59 18.60 3.97
N TRP A 102 31.43 18.61 3.30
CA TRP A 102 30.38 19.61 3.47
C TRP A 102 29.49 19.39 4.70
N GLY A 103 29.79 18.39 5.54
CA GLY A 103 29.09 18.13 6.80
C GLY A 103 27.81 17.31 6.68
N LEU A 104 27.55 16.69 5.53
CA LEU A 104 26.39 15.81 5.33
C LEU A 104 26.69 14.39 5.81
N THR A 105 25.67 13.70 6.35
CA THR A 105 25.74 12.26 6.61
C THR A 105 25.44 11.50 5.33
N VAL A 106 26.34 10.61 4.92
CA VAL A 106 26.31 9.98 3.60
C VAL A 106 26.48 8.48 3.74
N THR A 107 25.59 7.73 3.09
CA THR A 107 25.76 6.29 2.86
C THR A 107 25.84 6.00 1.36
N LYS A 108 26.31 4.80 1.01
CA LYS A 108 26.59 4.45 -0.39
C LYS A 108 26.18 3.04 -0.75
N ILE A 109 25.71 2.87 -1.99
CA ILE A 109 25.28 1.58 -2.53
C ILE A 109 25.93 1.33 -3.89
N HIS A 110 26.66 0.22 -4.02
CA HIS A 110 27.32 -0.14 -5.28
C HIS A 110 27.22 -1.63 -5.63
N GLY A 111 27.42 -1.96 -6.91
CA GLY A 111 27.25 -3.32 -7.44
C GLY A 111 27.96 -4.43 -6.67
N GLY A 112 29.16 -4.15 -6.14
CA GLY A 112 29.95 -5.10 -5.33
C GLY A 112 29.45 -5.38 -3.90
N MET A 113 28.37 -4.73 -3.44
CA MET A 113 27.79 -5.01 -2.12
C MET A 113 26.85 -6.21 -2.21
N ARG A 114 26.94 -7.10 -1.21
CA ARG A 114 25.98 -8.19 -1.02
C ARG A 114 24.61 -7.61 -0.64
N ILE A 115 23.52 -8.29 -1.02
CA ILE A 115 22.16 -7.87 -0.63
C ILE A 115 22.04 -7.81 0.90
N GLY A 116 22.45 -8.88 1.59
CA GLY A 116 22.51 -8.96 3.05
C GLY A 116 21.16 -8.84 3.74
N ASP A 117 21.18 -8.43 5.00
CA ASP A 117 20.01 -8.13 5.83
C ASP A 117 20.13 -6.73 6.48
N ARG A 118 19.13 -6.34 7.29
CA ARG A 118 19.07 -5.02 7.96
C ARG A 118 20.18 -4.77 9.00
N ASP A 119 20.91 -5.79 9.41
CA ASP A 119 21.90 -5.71 10.51
C ASP A 119 23.34 -5.95 10.02
N SER A 120 23.49 -6.50 8.82
CA SER A 120 24.79 -6.81 8.23
C SER A 120 25.43 -5.57 7.62
N ILE A 121 26.35 -4.94 8.36
CA ILE A 121 27.10 -3.76 7.93
C ILE A 121 27.74 -4.02 6.55
N GLY A 122 27.68 -3.03 5.66
CA GLY A 122 28.26 -3.10 4.31
C GLY A 122 27.39 -3.83 3.28
N THR A 123 26.14 -4.17 3.64
CA THR A 123 25.17 -4.78 2.71
C THR A 123 24.15 -3.77 2.21
N ARG A 124 23.47 -4.08 1.09
CA ARG A 124 22.54 -3.14 0.43
C ARG A 124 21.34 -2.81 1.32
N ILE A 125 20.79 -3.81 2.03
CA ILE A 125 19.64 -3.61 2.93
C ILE A 125 20.03 -2.80 4.18
N TYR A 126 21.22 -3.02 4.73
CA TYR A 126 21.74 -2.16 5.81
C TYR A 126 21.88 -0.70 5.36
N ALA A 127 22.46 -0.45 4.18
CA ALA A 127 22.63 0.91 3.65
C ALA A 127 21.27 1.60 3.36
N GLU A 128 20.24 0.85 2.93
CA GLU A 128 18.87 1.39 2.82
C GLU A 128 18.33 1.84 4.18
N ARG A 129 18.51 1.00 5.21
CA ARG A 129 18.10 1.33 6.58
C ARG A 129 18.86 2.52 7.13
N GLU A 130 20.17 2.55 6.97
CA GLU A 130 21.04 3.67 7.37
C GLU A 130 20.61 4.96 6.67
N PHE A 131 20.31 4.91 5.36
CA PHE A 131 19.76 6.07 4.64
C PHE A 131 18.42 6.55 5.22
N ARG A 132 17.56 5.63 5.66
CA ARG A 132 16.29 5.99 6.28
C ARG A 132 16.48 6.61 7.67
N GLU A 133 17.22 5.94 8.55
CA GLU A 133 17.30 6.26 9.98
C GLU A 133 18.40 7.30 10.33
N GLU A 134 19.54 7.30 9.64
CA GLU A 134 20.77 7.95 10.13
C GLU A 134 21.42 8.90 9.10
N SER A 135 21.43 8.52 7.83
CA SER A 135 22.10 9.25 6.75
C SER A 135 21.15 10.17 5.97
N GLN A 136 21.65 11.32 5.55
CA GLN A 136 20.89 12.32 4.81
C GLN A 136 20.98 12.11 3.30
N VAL A 137 22.11 11.62 2.81
CA VAL A 137 22.37 11.39 1.38
C VAL A 137 22.71 9.93 1.11
N LEU A 138 22.10 9.36 0.09
CA LEU A 138 22.49 8.07 -0.47
C LEU A 138 23.09 8.27 -1.86
N VAL A 139 24.34 7.86 -2.03
CA VAL A 139 25.01 7.84 -3.34
C VAL A 139 24.99 6.41 -3.89
N ALA A 140 24.40 6.19 -5.07
CA ALA A 140 24.20 4.87 -5.64
C ALA A 140 24.75 4.73 -7.07
N THR A 141 25.41 3.60 -7.36
CA THR A 141 25.69 3.19 -8.76
C THR A 141 24.53 2.44 -9.38
N GLU A 142 24.47 2.44 -10.70
CA GLU A 142 23.43 1.77 -11.50
C GLU A 142 23.15 0.32 -11.09
N ALA A 143 24.19 -0.52 -10.96
CA ALA A 143 24.08 -1.96 -10.67
C ALA A 143 23.52 -2.33 -9.28
N ALA A 144 23.20 -1.33 -8.44
CA ALA A 144 22.76 -1.57 -7.07
C ALA A 144 21.52 -0.78 -6.63
N GLY A 145 20.99 0.11 -7.48
CA GLY A 145 19.69 0.77 -7.25
C GLY A 145 18.47 -0.10 -7.60
N GLU A 146 18.67 -1.19 -8.35
CA GLU A 146 17.60 -2.13 -8.67
C GLU A 146 17.16 -2.93 -7.43
N GLY A 147 15.87 -2.86 -7.11
CA GLY A 147 15.23 -3.65 -6.05
C GLY A 147 15.05 -2.94 -4.70
N ILE A 148 15.60 -1.74 -4.52
CA ILE A 148 15.52 -0.99 -3.26
C ILE A 148 14.30 -0.05 -3.27
N ASN A 149 13.56 0.00 -2.15
CA ASN A 149 12.36 0.83 -2.02
C ASN A 149 12.68 2.16 -1.31
N LEU A 150 12.74 3.26 -2.07
CA LEU A 150 13.17 4.57 -1.57
C LEU A 150 12.03 5.59 -1.52
N GLN A 151 10.80 5.12 -1.28
CA GLN A 151 9.58 5.94 -1.23
C GLN A 151 9.60 7.08 -0.20
N PHE A 152 10.42 6.97 0.85
CA PHE A 152 10.59 8.02 1.86
C PHE A 152 11.46 9.20 1.37
N CYS A 153 12.05 9.08 0.18
CA CYS A 153 12.85 10.11 -0.48
C CYS A 153 12.04 10.69 -1.64
N TRP A 154 12.04 12.02 -1.77
CA TRP A 154 11.36 12.73 -2.88
C TRP A 154 12.30 13.60 -3.70
N LEU A 155 13.57 13.77 -3.27
CA LEU A 155 14.60 14.50 -3.99
C LEU A 155 15.60 13.54 -4.65
N MET A 156 15.77 13.62 -5.98
CA MET A 156 16.72 12.80 -6.73
C MET A 156 17.60 13.65 -7.64
N ILE A 157 18.89 13.35 -7.67
CA ILE A 157 19.86 13.95 -8.58
C ILE A 157 20.53 12.85 -9.40
N ASN A 158 20.37 12.89 -10.72
CA ASN A 158 21.21 12.13 -11.65
C ASN A 158 22.46 12.96 -11.95
N TYR A 159 23.56 12.62 -11.27
CA TYR A 159 24.86 13.25 -11.51
C TYR A 159 25.38 12.88 -12.90
N ASP A 160 25.16 11.62 -13.30
CA ASP A 160 25.37 11.11 -14.65
C ASP A 160 24.08 10.43 -15.15
N ILE A 161 23.69 10.79 -16.38
CA ILE A 161 22.45 10.34 -17.01
C ILE A 161 22.78 9.12 -17.88
N PRO A 162 22.07 8.00 -17.69
CA PRO A 162 22.33 6.79 -18.46
C PRO A 162 21.90 6.98 -19.92
N TRP A 163 22.63 6.36 -20.84
CA TRP A 163 22.31 6.36 -22.27
C TRP A 163 21.02 5.62 -22.61
N ASN A 164 20.55 4.75 -21.71
CA ASN A 164 19.30 4.01 -21.87
C ASN A 164 18.16 4.73 -21.14
N PRO A 165 17.16 5.29 -21.86
CA PRO A 165 16.02 5.98 -21.26
C PRO A 165 15.20 5.12 -20.29
N VAL A 166 15.12 3.80 -20.51
CA VAL A 166 14.47 2.84 -19.59
C VAL A 166 15.10 2.91 -18.20
N ARG A 167 16.41 3.12 -18.12
CA ARG A 167 17.12 3.22 -16.83
C ARG A 167 16.75 4.50 -16.09
N LEU A 168 16.53 5.59 -16.80
CA LEU A 168 16.08 6.85 -16.19
C LEU A 168 14.69 6.68 -15.57
N GLU A 169 13.77 6.05 -16.31
CA GLU A 169 12.43 5.69 -15.83
C GLU A 169 12.50 4.79 -14.59
N GLN A 170 13.31 3.74 -14.63
CA GLN A 170 13.52 2.84 -13.49
C GLN A 170 14.09 3.53 -12.25
N ARG A 171 14.95 4.55 -12.42
CA ARG A 171 15.46 5.38 -11.31
C ARG A 171 14.32 6.21 -10.72
N MET A 172 13.55 6.91 -11.56
CA MET A 172 12.38 7.69 -11.13
C MET A 172 11.38 6.83 -10.36
N GLY A 173 11.09 5.63 -10.85
CA GLY A 173 10.21 4.65 -10.20
C GLY A 173 10.70 4.12 -8.84
N ARG A 174 11.88 4.53 -8.36
CA ARG A 174 12.35 4.24 -6.98
C ARG A 174 11.75 5.18 -5.94
N ILE A 175 11.50 6.43 -6.32
CA ILE A 175 10.91 7.46 -5.45
C ILE A 175 9.45 7.78 -5.81
N HIS A 176 9.12 7.64 -7.09
CA HIS A 176 7.80 7.94 -7.63
C HIS A 176 6.94 6.67 -7.67
N ARG A 177 6.33 6.36 -6.53
CA ARG A 177 5.42 5.21 -6.36
C ARG A 177 4.17 5.65 -5.62
N TYR A 178 3.10 4.84 -5.73
CA TYR A 178 1.87 5.05 -4.97
C TYR A 178 2.17 5.20 -3.48
N GLY A 179 1.63 6.26 -2.87
CA GLY A 179 1.81 6.59 -1.45
C GLY A 179 2.86 7.67 -1.16
N GLN A 180 3.56 8.18 -2.17
CA GLN A 180 4.39 9.39 -2.06
C GLN A 180 3.51 10.63 -1.83
N GLU A 181 3.84 11.43 -0.81
CA GLU A 181 3.04 12.60 -0.38
C GLU A 181 3.67 13.93 -0.84
N HIS A 182 4.93 13.89 -1.30
CA HIS A 182 5.65 15.04 -1.83
C HIS A 182 5.85 14.96 -3.35
N ASP A 183 5.87 16.12 -4.02
CA ASP A 183 6.24 16.19 -5.43
C ASP A 183 7.69 15.71 -5.60
N CYS A 184 7.87 14.67 -6.40
CA CYS A 184 9.19 14.11 -6.67
C CYS A 184 10.00 15.09 -7.55
N LEU A 185 11.04 15.69 -6.99
CA LEU A 185 11.95 16.56 -7.73
C LEU A 185 13.14 15.76 -8.25
N ILE A 186 13.29 15.75 -9.58
CA ILE A 186 14.37 15.04 -10.26
C ILE A 186 15.23 16.04 -11.02
N PHE A 187 16.50 16.13 -10.64
CA PHE A 187 17.48 16.98 -11.30
C PHE A 187 18.42 16.13 -12.16
N ASN A 188 18.60 16.53 -13.41
CA ASN A 188 19.42 15.83 -14.40
C ASN A 188 20.59 16.73 -14.79
N PHE A 189 21.82 16.35 -14.45
CA PHE A 189 23.00 17.17 -14.77
C PHE A 189 23.53 16.85 -16.17
N VAL A 190 23.52 17.87 -17.04
CA VAL A 190 23.98 17.78 -18.44
C VAL A 190 25.09 18.80 -18.68
N ALA A 191 26.19 18.37 -19.30
CA ALA A 191 27.27 19.26 -19.70
C ALA A 191 27.05 19.75 -21.15
N HIS A 192 26.40 20.92 -21.33
CA HIS A 192 26.01 21.44 -22.66
C HIS A 192 27.17 21.69 -23.65
N ASN A 193 28.40 21.87 -23.13
CA ASN A 193 29.60 22.07 -23.96
C ASN A 193 30.24 20.77 -24.47
N THR A 194 29.54 19.63 -24.34
CA THR A 194 29.98 18.32 -24.87
C THR A 194 29.09 17.89 -26.04
N ARG A 195 29.61 17.06 -26.95
CA ARG A 195 28.84 16.57 -28.10
C ARG A 195 27.64 15.73 -27.65
N GLU A 196 27.85 14.93 -26.62
CA GLU A 196 26.85 14.05 -26.03
C GLU A 196 25.84 14.82 -25.20
N GLY A 197 26.28 15.84 -24.46
CA GLY A 197 25.39 16.72 -23.73
C GLY A 197 24.38 17.40 -24.64
N ARG A 198 24.77 17.79 -25.86
CA ARG A 198 23.84 18.36 -26.85
C ARG A 198 22.79 17.36 -27.35
N VAL A 199 23.19 16.10 -27.57
CA VAL A 199 22.25 15.03 -27.98
C VAL A 199 21.25 14.77 -26.86
N LEU A 200 21.73 14.69 -25.62
CA LEU A 200 20.91 14.41 -24.45
C LEU A 200 19.97 15.56 -24.07
N ASP A 201 20.43 16.80 -24.21
CA ASP A 201 19.60 17.99 -24.00
C ASP A 201 18.44 18.03 -25.01
N LYS A 202 18.73 17.72 -26.29
CA LYS A 202 17.70 17.64 -27.33
C LYS A 202 16.68 16.52 -27.08
N LEU A 203 17.14 15.36 -26.61
CA LEU A 203 16.25 14.26 -26.20
C LEU A 203 15.32 14.72 -25.06
N LEU A 204 15.87 15.33 -24.00
CA LEU A 204 15.11 15.78 -22.85
C LEU A 204 14.11 16.90 -23.23
N GLU A 205 14.49 17.82 -24.12
CA GLU A 205 13.60 18.84 -24.67
C GLU A 205 12.40 18.21 -25.40
N ARG A 206 12.64 17.23 -26.28
CA ARG A 206 11.56 16.52 -27.00
C ARG A 206 10.63 15.75 -26.08
N LEU A 207 11.16 15.11 -25.03
CA LEU A 207 10.33 14.44 -24.03
C LEU A 207 9.44 15.45 -23.27
N ARG A 208 9.93 16.66 -22.97
CA ARG A 208 9.12 17.72 -22.34
C ARG A 208 8.00 18.22 -23.27
N GLU A 209 8.28 18.38 -24.56
CA GLU A 209 7.27 18.77 -25.55
C GLU A 209 6.16 17.71 -25.65
N ILE A 210 6.53 16.43 -25.71
CA ILE A 210 5.56 15.32 -25.72
C ILE A 210 4.71 15.32 -24.44
N ARG A 211 5.32 15.53 -23.27
CA ARG A 211 4.61 15.68 -21.99
C ARG A 211 3.60 16.81 -22.03
N SER A 212 4.00 17.97 -22.54
CA SER A 212 3.09 19.11 -22.69
C SER A 212 1.95 18.84 -23.67
N ALA A 213 2.19 18.09 -24.74
CA ALA A 213 1.20 17.81 -25.77
C ALA A 213 0.21 16.68 -25.41
N LEU A 214 0.58 15.79 -24.49
CA LEU A 214 -0.28 14.72 -23.98
C LEU A 214 -1.09 15.13 -22.74
N GLY A 215 -0.65 16.16 -22.02
CA GLY A 215 -1.33 16.62 -20.81
C GLY A 215 -1.25 15.64 -19.64
N THR A 216 -0.34 14.66 -19.69
CA THR A 216 -0.13 13.65 -18.65
C THR A 216 1.35 13.58 -18.28
N ASP A 217 1.64 13.40 -16.99
CA ASP A 217 3.02 13.20 -16.50
C ASP A 217 3.56 11.78 -16.80
N GLN A 218 2.73 10.91 -17.36
CA GLN A 218 3.01 9.50 -17.65
C GLN A 218 3.86 9.26 -18.91
N VAL A 219 4.37 10.31 -19.56
CA VAL A 219 5.21 10.17 -20.76
C VAL A 219 6.42 9.30 -20.48
N PHE A 220 6.99 9.40 -19.28
CA PHE A 220 8.13 8.59 -18.87
C PHE A 220 7.80 7.10 -18.72
N ASP A 221 6.54 6.72 -18.42
CA ASP A 221 6.12 5.31 -18.26
C ASP A 221 6.08 4.53 -19.58
N VAL A 222 6.14 5.24 -20.72
CA VAL A 222 6.06 4.66 -22.08
C VAL A 222 7.36 4.88 -22.85
N VAL A 223 8.33 5.58 -22.24
CA VAL A 223 9.64 5.82 -22.85
C VAL A 223 10.33 4.49 -23.16
N GLY A 224 10.28 3.50 -22.27
CA GLY A 224 10.88 2.20 -22.55
C GLY A 224 10.30 1.42 -23.74
N ASP A 225 9.02 1.64 -24.05
CA ASP A 225 8.34 1.00 -25.18
C ASP A 225 8.59 1.72 -26.52
N VAL A 226 8.95 3.01 -26.46
CA VAL A 226 9.19 3.86 -27.63
C VAL A 226 10.67 3.88 -28.02
N PHE A 227 11.56 3.78 -27.04
CA PHE A 227 13.01 3.87 -27.23
C PHE A 227 13.69 2.51 -27.07
N PRO A 228 14.29 1.94 -28.15
CA PRO A 228 15.17 0.80 -28.02
C PRO A 228 16.34 1.13 -27.07
N ALA A 229 16.64 0.24 -26.13
CA ALA A 229 17.65 0.45 -25.09
C ALA A 229 19.06 0.82 -25.62
N ASN A 230 19.36 0.49 -26.88
CA ASN A 230 20.65 0.73 -27.54
C ASN A 230 20.64 1.90 -28.55
N MET A 231 19.53 2.61 -28.73
CA MET A 231 19.41 3.66 -29.75
C MET A 231 20.40 4.80 -29.53
N LEU A 232 20.41 5.40 -28.34
CA LEU A 232 21.29 6.52 -28.01
C LEU A 232 22.77 6.13 -28.09
N GLU A 233 23.11 4.95 -27.56
CA GLU A 233 24.46 4.42 -27.58
C GLU A 233 24.96 4.23 -29.02
N ARG A 234 24.11 3.70 -29.92
CA ARG A 234 24.44 3.56 -31.35
C ARG A 234 24.64 4.91 -32.03
N LEU A 235 23.75 5.87 -31.81
CA LEU A 235 23.84 7.20 -32.43
C LEU A 235 25.13 7.92 -32.02
N ILE A 236 25.50 7.82 -30.75
CA ILE A 236 26.73 8.43 -30.22
C ILE A 236 27.97 7.67 -30.72
N ARG A 237 27.93 6.33 -30.77
CA ARG A 237 29.01 5.52 -31.35
C ARG A 237 29.24 5.86 -32.82
N ASP A 238 28.19 6.03 -33.61
CA ASP A 238 28.28 6.40 -35.02
C ASP A 238 28.81 7.83 -35.22
N LEU A 239 28.48 8.75 -34.31
CA LEU A 239 29.03 10.11 -34.25
C LEU A 239 30.54 10.08 -33.95
N TYR A 240 30.97 9.26 -32.99
CA TYR A 240 32.39 9.07 -32.66
C TYR A 240 33.17 8.37 -33.78
N ALA A 241 32.55 7.41 -34.46
CA ALA A 241 33.10 6.73 -35.63
C ALA A 241 33.07 7.61 -36.90
N ARG A 242 32.64 8.88 -36.81
CA ARG A 242 32.50 9.84 -37.93
C ARG A 242 31.63 9.33 -39.09
N LYS A 243 30.72 8.38 -38.83
CA LYS A 243 29.79 7.84 -39.83
C LYS A 243 28.58 8.76 -40.04
N THR A 244 28.39 9.74 -39.17
CA THR A 244 27.24 10.65 -39.15
C THR A 244 27.65 11.97 -38.49
N THR A 245 27.01 13.08 -38.86
CA THR A 245 27.28 14.38 -38.23
C THR A 245 26.42 14.60 -36.98
N LEU A 246 26.80 15.55 -36.11
CA LEU A 246 25.98 15.91 -34.94
C LEU A 246 24.58 16.37 -35.36
N GLN A 247 24.48 17.09 -36.48
CA GLN A 247 23.20 17.58 -36.98
C GLN A 247 22.28 16.44 -37.41
N ASP A 248 22.82 15.46 -38.14
CA ASP A 248 22.07 14.28 -38.56
C ASP A 248 21.57 13.43 -37.37
N VAL A 249 22.37 13.34 -36.29
CA VAL A 249 21.96 12.67 -35.05
C VAL A 249 20.81 13.42 -34.38
N LEU A 250 20.90 14.76 -34.28
CA LEU A 250 19.84 15.58 -33.71
C LEU A 250 18.55 15.46 -34.53
N ASP A 251 18.65 15.50 -35.86
CA ASP A 251 17.50 15.37 -36.76
C ASP A 251 16.87 13.97 -36.68
N ARG A 252 17.67 12.91 -36.50
CA ARG A 252 17.15 11.57 -36.21
C ARG A 252 16.39 11.51 -34.90
N VAL A 253 16.93 12.10 -33.83
CA VAL A 253 16.23 12.20 -32.53
C VAL A 253 14.90 12.92 -32.72
N VAL A 254 14.83 13.99 -33.51
CA VAL A 254 13.55 14.66 -33.82
C VAL A 254 12.60 13.77 -34.62
N LYS A 255 13.09 13.09 -35.66
CA LYS A 255 12.26 12.31 -36.60
C LYS A 255 11.73 11.01 -36.01
N GLU A 256 12.53 10.34 -35.18
CA GLU A 256 12.13 9.09 -34.53
C GLU A 256 11.18 9.35 -33.34
N ILE A 257 11.23 10.56 -32.76
CA ILE A 257 10.38 11.04 -31.66
C ILE A 257 9.23 11.89 -32.21
N ASP A 258 8.36 11.24 -33.00
CA ASP A 258 7.14 11.86 -33.52
C ASP A 258 6.00 11.82 -32.49
N ILE A 259 5.39 12.98 -32.24
CA ILE A 259 4.29 13.19 -31.30
C ILE A 259 3.06 12.36 -31.71
N GLU A 260 2.77 12.18 -33.00
CA GLU A 260 1.61 11.39 -33.44
C GLU A 260 1.82 9.89 -33.21
N ARG A 261 3.03 9.39 -33.48
CA ARG A 261 3.44 8.02 -33.14
C ARG A 261 3.32 7.78 -31.64
N PHE A 262 3.80 8.73 -30.82
CA PHE A 262 3.72 8.65 -29.36
C PHE A 262 2.28 8.70 -28.85
N LYS A 263 1.42 9.55 -29.42
CA LYS A 263 -0.03 9.61 -29.11
C LYS A 263 -0.75 8.30 -29.42
N ARG A 264 -0.41 7.64 -30.53
CA ARG A 264 -0.99 6.35 -30.91
C ARG A 264 -0.53 5.21 -30.00
N ILE A 265 0.76 5.18 -29.65
CA ILE A 265 1.31 4.22 -28.67
C ILE A 265 0.67 4.44 -27.31
N CYS A 266 0.68 5.68 -26.79
CA CYS A 266 0.01 6.07 -25.55
C CYS A 266 -1.48 5.73 -25.56
N ARG A 267 -2.22 5.96 -26.65
CA ARG A 267 -3.65 5.58 -26.73
C ARG A 267 -3.85 4.06 -26.66
N SER A 268 -2.89 3.28 -27.16
CA SER A 268 -2.91 1.81 -27.07
C SER A 268 -2.36 1.25 -25.74
N THR A 269 -1.41 1.92 -25.11
CA THR A 269 -0.91 1.57 -23.76
C THR A 269 -1.78 2.17 -22.65
N LEU A 270 -2.61 3.18 -22.94
CA LEU A 270 -3.68 3.68 -22.07
C LEU A 270 -4.73 2.61 -21.79
N GLU A 271 -4.89 1.61 -22.66
CA GLU A 271 -5.70 0.42 -22.35
C GLU A 271 -4.99 -0.53 -21.37
N GLY A 272 -3.65 -0.55 -21.36
CA GLY A 272 -2.85 -1.20 -20.31
C GLY A 272 -2.88 -0.44 -18.97
N LEU A 273 -2.92 0.89 -19.02
CA LEU A 273 -3.13 1.78 -17.87
C LEU A 273 -4.59 1.84 -17.41
N ALA A 274 -5.56 1.45 -18.25
CA ALA A 274 -6.94 1.25 -17.81
C ALA A 274 -7.03 0.16 -16.74
N LYS A 275 -6.04 -0.73 -16.63
CA LYS A 275 -5.89 -1.65 -15.49
C LYS A 275 -5.53 -0.93 -14.18
N LYS A 276 -4.80 0.19 -14.25
CA LYS A 276 -4.54 1.12 -13.14
C LYS A 276 -5.75 2.05 -12.90
N GLU A 277 -6.38 2.61 -13.94
CA GLU A 277 -7.57 3.48 -13.81
C GLU A 277 -8.85 2.75 -13.40
N LEU A 278 -9.04 1.48 -13.77
CA LEU A 278 -10.15 0.64 -13.32
C LEU A 278 -9.94 0.12 -11.91
N ASN A 279 -8.69 -0.15 -11.49
CA ASN A 279 -8.38 -0.31 -10.08
C ASN A 279 -8.73 0.98 -9.34
N LEU A 280 -8.38 2.16 -9.85
CA LEU A 280 -8.73 3.44 -9.24
C LEU A 280 -10.25 3.65 -9.16
N SER A 281 -11.04 3.43 -10.21
CA SER A 281 -12.49 3.64 -10.17
C SER A 281 -13.24 2.56 -9.36
N ALA A 282 -12.77 1.31 -9.35
CA ALA A 282 -13.25 0.26 -8.44
C ALA A 282 -12.82 0.49 -6.97
N ILE A 283 -11.66 1.13 -6.73
CA ILE A 283 -11.18 1.54 -5.39
C ILE A 283 -11.88 2.82 -4.92
N ILE A 284 -12.17 3.77 -5.82
CA ILE A 284 -12.86 5.05 -5.53
C ILE A 284 -14.36 4.81 -5.30
N GLY A 285 -14.99 3.92 -6.07
CA GLY A 285 -16.36 3.44 -5.82
C GLY A 285 -16.48 2.67 -4.50
N LYS A 286 -15.42 1.97 -4.10
CA LYS A 286 -15.25 1.39 -2.77
C LYS A 286 -14.93 2.43 -1.69
N SER A 287 -14.82 3.74 -1.94
CA SER A 287 -14.36 4.68 -0.88
C SER A 287 -15.32 4.82 0.29
N ALA A 288 -16.64 4.68 0.11
CA ALA A 288 -17.60 4.70 1.21
C ALA A 288 -17.55 3.39 2.02
N GLU A 289 -17.61 2.24 1.34
CA GLU A 289 -17.53 0.91 1.97
C GLU A 289 -16.13 0.63 2.57
N ALA A 290 -15.07 1.15 1.96
CA ALA A 290 -13.70 1.08 2.47
C ALA A 290 -13.42 2.11 3.56
N LYS A 291 -14.19 3.21 3.66
CA LYS A 291 -14.22 4.08 4.84
C LYS A 291 -14.96 3.40 6.00
N GLU A 292 -16.11 2.77 5.73
CA GLU A 292 -16.91 2.00 6.70
C GLU A 292 -16.12 0.81 7.26
N ARG A 293 -15.49 0.02 6.38
CA ARG A 293 -14.71 -1.17 6.73
C ARG A 293 -13.23 -0.87 6.97
N ARG A 294 -12.82 0.40 7.01
CA ARG A 294 -11.42 0.76 7.31
C ARG A 294 -11.13 0.34 8.74
N LEU A 295 -10.11 -0.50 8.92
CA LEU A 295 -9.49 -0.62 10.24
C LEU A 295 -8.88 0.73 10.57
N VAL A 296 -9.49 1.42 11.53
CA VAL A 296 -9.01 2.70 12.04
C VAL A 296 -7.74 2.44 12.84
N PRO A 297 -6.72 3.31 12.76
CA PRO A 297 -5.51 3.21 13.55
C PRO A 297 -5.75 2.90 15.03
N GLU A 298 -6.80 3.45 15.64
CA GLU A 298 -7.15 3.28 17.05
C GLU A 298 -7.53 1.82 17.38
N ILE A 299 -8.19 1.11 16.47
CA ILE A 299 -8.54 -0.31 16.67
C ILE A 299 -7.27 -1.17 16.57
N VAL A 300 -6.40 -0.87 15.60
CA VAL A 300 -5.11 -1.56 15.43
C VAL A 300 -4.23 -1.35 16.66
N GLU A 301 -4.18 -0.11 17.16
CA GLU A 301 -3.48 0.26 18.39
C GLU A 301 -4.05 -0.48 19.60
N LYS A 302 -5.36 -0.41 19.84
CA LYS A 302 -6.04 -1.06 20.98
C LYS A 302 -5.81 -2.57 20.97
N PHE A 303 -5.95 -3.21 19.80
CA PHE A 303 -5.62 -4.63 19.63
C PHE A 303 -4.16 -4.89 19.96
N PHE A 304 -3.22 -4.17 19.34
CA PHE A 304 -1.80 -4.42 19.52
C PHE A 304 -1.36 -4.22 20.97
N LEU A 305 -1.84 -3.17 21.64
CA LEU A 305 -1.52 -2.89 23.05
C LEU A 305 -2.12 -3.95 24.00
N GLY A 306 -3.31 -4.48 23.71
CA GLY A 306 -3.90 -5.58 24.48
C GLY A 306 -3.23 -6.94 24.22
N ALA A 307 -2.79 -7.18 22.98
CA ALA A 307 -2.15 -8.41 22.56
C ALA A 307 -0.67 -8.49 22.97
N ALA A 308 0.04 -7.37 22.94
CA ALA A 308 1.48 -7.32 23.20
C ALA A 308 1.90 -7.98 24.53
N PRO A 309 1.23 -7.75 25.68
CA PRO A 309 1.58 -8.42 26.93
C PRO A 309 1.50 -9.95 26.88
N ILE A 310 0.53 -10.51 26.12
CA ILE A 310 0.36 -11.97 25.94
C ILE A 310 1.57 -12.55 25.17
N THR A 311 2.14 -11.76 24.28
CA THR A 311 3.34 -12.12 23.49
C THR A 311 4.66 -11.86 24.22
N GLY A 312 4.62 -11.22 25.40
CA GLY A 312 5.80 -10.80 26.15
C GLY A 312 6.41 -9.47 25.67
N ILE A 313 5.67 -8.69 24.88
CA ILE A 313 6.03 -7.33 24.47
C ILE A 313 5.34 -6.34 25.42
N HIS A 314 6.08 -5.30 25.84
CA HIS A 314 5.55 -4.27 26.73
C HIS A 314 5.74 -2.88 26.12
N PRO A 315 4.81 -2.42 25.27
CA PRO A 315 4.88 -1.10 24.65
C PRO A 315 4.80 -0.01 25.71
N THR A 316 5.68 0.99 25.64
CA THR A 316 5.66 2.16 26.53
C THR A 316 5.36 3.42 25.73
N LYS A 317 4.34 4.19 26.14
CA LYS A 317 3.94 5.40 25.43
C LYS A 317 5.02 6.48 25.54
N SER A 318 5.37 7.08 24.41
CA SER A 318 6.37 8.15 24.26
C SER A 318 5.68 9.45 23.78
N LYS A 319 6.46 10.47 23.43
CA LYS A 319 5.94 11.73 22.86
C LYS A 319 5.26 11.48 21.50
N ASN A 320 4.29 12.33 21.14
CA ASN A 320 3.55 12.32 19.86
C ASN A 320 2.86 10.99 19.52
N GLU A 321 2.14 10.39 20.48
CA GLU A 321 1.37 9.14 20.27
C GLU A 321 2.18 7.94 19.75
N SER A 322 3.51 7.98 19.89
CA SER A 322 4.41 6.87 19.54
C SER A 322 4.63 5.92 20.71
N TYR A 323 4.93 4.67 20.41
CA TYR A 323 5.21 3.62 21.40
C TYR A 323 6.62 3.08 21.25
N ARG A 324 7.34 3.00 22.37
CA ARG A 324 8.65 2.34 22.42
C ARG A 324 8.46 0.84 22.68
N ILE A 325 9.00 0.02 21.78
CA ILE A 325 8.94 -1.45 21.87
C ILE A 325 10.28 -2.02 22.35
N GLY A 326 11.38 -1.60 21.73
CA GLY A 326 12.71 -2.14 22.00
C GLY A 326 12.91 -3.52 21.39
N ARG A 327 13.71 -4.36 22.07
CA ARG A 327 14.10 -5.69 21.59
C ARG A 327 12.97 -6.69 21.74
N LEU A 328 12.75 -7.49 20.69
CA LEU A 328 11.68 -8.48 20.69
C LEU A 328 12.04 -9.78 21.44
N PRO A 329 11.05 -10.46 22.07
CA PRO A 329 11.21 -11.79 22.64
C PRO A 329 11.68 -12.82 21.62
N ARG A 330 12.58 -13.74 22.02
CA ARG A 330 13.10 -14.80 21.15
C ARG A 330 12.03 -15.80 20.68
N THR A 331 10.95 -15.93 21.45
CA THR A 331 9.82 -16.82 21.15
C THR A 331 9.08 -16.45 19.87
N LEU A 332 9.20 -15.20 19.40
CA LEU A 332 8.49 -14.70 18.23
C LEU A 332 9.19 -15.01 16.89
N PHE A 333 10.49 -15.31 16.92
CA PHE A 333 11.28 -15.51 15.70
C PHE A 333 10.91 -16.78 14.89
N PRO A 334 10.60 -17.94 15.52
CA PRO A 334 10.12 -19.10 14.77
C PRO A 334 8.83 -18.81 13.98
N ILE A 335 7.92 -18.02 14.56
CA ILE A 335 6.69 -17.58 13.90
C ILE A 335 7.03 -16.61 12.76
N ALA A 336 7.96 -15.69 13.00
CA ALA A 336 8.43 -14.76 11.97
C ALA A 336 9.04 -15.47 10.76
N GLU A 337 9.85 -16.52 10.95
CA GLU A 337 10.43 -17.31 9.86
C GLU A 337 9.34 -17.96 9.00
N ARG A 338 8.29 -18.51 9.62
CA ARG A 338 7.12 -19.07 8.92
C ARG A 338 6.38 -18.01 8.09
N LEU A 339 6.29 -16.79 8.60
CA LEU A 339 5.54 -15.68 8.00
C LEU A 339 6.35 -14.81 7.03
N GLN A 340 7.68 -14.93 7.04
CA GLN A 340 8.60 -14.05 6.31
C GLN A 340 8.34 -14.04 4.80
N GLY A 341 7.99 -15.19 4.21
CA GLY A 341 7.71 -15.29 2.78
C GLY A 341 6.54 -14.40 2.31
N ARG A 342 5.60 -14.07 3.21
CA ARG A 342 4.42 -13.27 2.91
C ARG A 342 4.53 -11.82 3.39
N PHE A 343 5.05 -11.61 4.59
CA PHE A 343 5.03 -10.30 5.25
C PHE A 343 6.40 -9.62 5.33
N GLY A 344 7.47 -10.33 4.98
CA GLY A 344 8.84 -9.85 5.07
C GLY A 344 9.51 -10.17 6.42
N PRO A 345 10.81 -9.86 6.55
CA PRO A 345 11.59 -10.22 7.73
C PRO A 345 11.20 -9.38 8.95
N LEU A 346 11.12 -10.02 10.12
CA LEU A 346 10.91 -9.35 11.40
C LEU A 346 12.21 -8.71 11.89
N GLY A 347 12.15 -7.44 12.29
CA GLY A 347 13.28 -6.74 12.92
C GLY A 347 13.56 -7.28 14.32
N LYS A 348 14.84 -7.33 14.73
CA LYS A 348 15.21 -7.75 16.10
C LYS A 348 14.79 -6.74 17.17
N GLU A 349 14.69 -5.49 16.78
CA GLU A 349 14.34 -4.35 17.63
C GLU A 349 13.52 -3.35 16.82
N TYR A 350 12.54 -2.75 17.49
CA TYR A 350 11.75 -1.64 16.99
C TYR A 350 11.82 -0.51 18.00
N LYS A 351 12.47 0.60 17.65
CA LYS A 351 12.67 1.71 18.61
C LYS A 351 11.35 2.41 18.94
N TYR A 352 10.70 2.97 17.92
CA TYR A 352 9.45 3.68 18.04
C TYR A 352 8.48 3.24 16.96
N VAL A 353 7.24 2.94 17.36
CA VAL A 353 6.17 2.52 16.47
C VAL A 353 4.97 3.46 16.58
N VAL A 354 4.25 3.61 15.48
CA VAL A 354 2.98 4.34 15.39
C VAL A 354 1.96 3.52 14.62
N PHE A 355 0.67 3.78 14.88
CA PHE A 355 -0.45 3.10 14.22
C PHE A 355 -1.17 4.00 13.20
N ASP A 356 -1.12 5.33 13.38
CA ASP A 356 -1.60 6.30 12.40
C ASP A 356 -0.45 6.74 11.47
N LYS A 357 -0.69 6.62 10.16
CA LYS A 357 0.23 7.02 9.09
C LYS A 357 0.56 8.51 9.15
N LYS A 358 -0.34 9.37 9.66
CA LYS A 358 -0.14 10.84 9.70
C LYS A 358 1.13 11.23 10.46
N HIS A 359 1.50 10.47 11.48
CA HIS A 359 2.70 10.72 12.29
C HIS A 359 4.01 10.56 11.50
N LEU A 360 3.99 9.80 10.38
CA LEU A 360 5.15 9.65 9.51
C LEU A 360 5.54 10.93 8.77
N ALA A 361 4.59 11.86 8.55
CA ALA A 361 4.88 13.14 7.90
C ALA A 361 5.75 14.04 8.80
N GLU A 362 5.57 13.96 10.12
CA GLU A 362 6.36 14.71 11.10
C GLU A 362 7.72 14.04 11.37
N ASP A 363 7.72 12.70 11.43
CA ASP A 363 8.91 11.91 11.67
C ASP A 363 8.93 10.62 10.82
N PRO A 364 9.63 10.65 9.66
CA PRO A 364 9.79 9.49 8.79
C PRO A 364 10.59 8.32 9.38
N THR A 365 11.19 8.50 10.56
CA THR A 365 11.97 7.45 11.25
C THR A 365 11.12 6.51 12.10
N LEU A 366 9.85 6.85 12.31
CA LEU A 366 8.89 6.00 13.03
C LEU A 366 8.50 4.79 12.20
N GLU A 367 8.34 3.62 12.84
CA GLU A 367 7.83 2.44 12.14
C GLU A 367 6.30 2.42 12.20
N TRP A 368 5.65 2.36 11.03
CA TRP A 368 4.20 2.29 10.96
C TRP A 368 3.72 0.83 11.03
N VAL A 369 3.19 0.47 12.19
CA VAL A 369 2.67 -0.87 12.47
C VAL A 369 1.20 -0.92 12.08
N THR A 370 0.88 -1.79 11.13
CA THR A 370 -0.44 -1.97 10.52
C THR A 370 -0.63 -3.44 10.18
N PRO A 371 -1.86 -3.95 9.97
CA PRO A 371 -2.06 -5.26 9.36
C PRO A 371 -1.20 -5.45 8.10
N GLY A 372 -0.50 -6.57 8.01
CA GLY A 372 0.51 -6.85 7.00
C GLY A 372 1.95 -6.46 7.35
N HIS A 373 2.17 -5.66 8.40
CA HIS A 373 3.52 -5.40 8.92
C HIS A 373 4.04 -6.63 9.70
N PRO A 374 5.31 -7.06 9.54
CA PRO A 374 5.86 -8.26 10.19
C PRO A 374 5.60 -8.33 11.70
N LEU A 375 5.84 -7.24 12.43
CA LEU A 375 5.61 -7.18 13.87
C LEU A 375 4.15 -7.39 14.25
N PHE A 376 3.21 -6.82 13.47
CA PHE A 376 1.78 -6.96 13.74
C PHE A 376 1.33 -8.40 13.52
N GLU A 377 1.73 -8.99 12.40
CA GLU A 377 1.31 -10.35 12.03
C GLU A 377 1.88 -11.41 12.97
N VAL A 378 3.12 -11.24 13.42
CA VAL A 378 3.74 -12.15 14.39
C VAL A 378 3.04 -12.06 15.75
N VAL A 379 2.71 -10.85 16.21
CA VAL A 379 1.93 -10.67 17.45
C VAL A 379 0.54 -11.30 17.33
N ARG A 380 -0.15 -11.04 16.21
CA ARG A 380 -1.47 -11.61 15.93
C ARG A 380 -1.46 -13.14 15.95
N GLU A 381 -0.48 -13.75 15.29
CA GLU A 381 -0.35 -15.19 15.19
C GLU A 381 0.03 -15.85 16.53
N ASP A 382 0.99 -15.27 17.27
CA ASP A 382 1.39 -15.79 18.59
C ASP A 382 0.25 -15.71 19.62
N VAL A 383 -0.53 -14.62 19.60
CA VAL A 383 -1.71 -14.49 20.46
C VAL A 383 -2.75 -15.53 20.09
N TRP A 384 -3.03 -15.71 18.80
CA TRP A 384 -3.98 -16.71 18.31
C TRP A 384 -3.62 -18.11 18.82
N ASP A 385 -2.35 -18.52 18.64
CA ASP A 385 -1.87 -19.84 19.07
C ASP A 385 -1.99 -20.04 20.60
N LYS A 386 -1.86 -18.97 21.40
CA LYS A 386 -1.94 -19.04 22.87
C LYS A 386 -3.35 -19.06 23.44
N VAL A 387 -4.29 -18.34 22.82
CA VAL A 387 -5.65 -18.17 23.37
C VAL A 387 -6.67 -19.15 22.77
N GLN A 388 -6.27 -19.92 21.76
CA GLN A 388 -7.19 -20.83 21.07
C GLN A 388 -7.85 -21.82 22.03
N ASP A 389 -7.10 -22.45 22.94
CA ASP A 389 -7.67 -23.39 23.91
C ASP A 389 -8.65 -22.71 24.87
N ASP A 390 -8.42 -21.45 25.23
CA ASP A 390 -9.32 -20.66 26.08
C ASP A 390 -10.65 -20.39 25.37
N LEU A 391 -10.61 -20.08 24.08
CA LEU A 391 -11.81 -19.88 23.26
C LEU A 391 -12.64 -21.17 23.15
N HIS A 392 -12.00 -22.33 23.04
CA HIS A 392 -12.69 -23.63 22.99
C HIS A 392 -13.30 -24.02 24.34
N ARG A 393 -12.64 -23.71 25.46
CA ARG A 393 -13.20 -23.91 26.81
C ARG A 393 -14.43 -23.05 27.05
N GLY A 394 -14.47 -21.87 26.42
CA GLY A 394 -15.57 -20.94 26.46
C GLY A 394 -15.51 -19.96 27.64
N ALA A 395 -16.39 -18.96 27.57
CA ALA A 395 -16.42 -17.86 28.53
C ALA A 395 -17.84 -17.55 29.01
N VAL A 396 -17.95 -16.82 30.12
CA VAL A 396 -19.23 -16.34 30.65
C VAL A 396 -19.20 -14.82 30.70
N PHE A 397 -20.25 -14.20 30.18
CA PHE A 397 -20.44 -12.76 30.14
C PHE A 397 -21.76 -12.36 30.79
N TYR A 398 -21.89 -11.08 31.11
CA TYR A 398 -23.13 -10.45 31.51
C TYR A 398 -23.60 -9.45 30.45
N ASP A 399 -24.90 -9.44 30.21
CA ASP A 399 -25.61 -8.46 29.42
C ASP A 399 -26.63 -7.69 30.27
N LEU A 400 -26.71 -6.38 30.06
CA LEU A 400 -27.69 -5.49 30.70
C LEU A 400 -29.09 -5.61 30.11
N HIS A 401 -29.19 -5.92 28.83
CA HIS A 401 -30.42 -5.75 28.06
C HIS A 401 -31.30 -6.99 28.09
N HIS A 402 -30.72 -8.19 28.00
CA HIS A 402 -31.50 -9.43 28.01
C HIS A 402 -31.98 -9.82 29.41
N LYS A 403 -33.22 -10.32 29.45
CA LYS A 403 -33.87 -10.75 30.70
C LYS A 403 -33.55 -12.20 31.06
N GLU A 404 -33.23 -13.01 30.06
CA GLU A 404 -32.97 -14.43 30.16
C GLU A 404 -31.55 -14.76 29.66
N PRO A 405 -30.93 -15.84 30.14
CA PRO A 405 -29.67 -16.33 29.61
C PRO A 405 -29.75 -16.70 28.14
N TYR A 406 -28.64 -16.62 27.42
CA TYR A 406 -28.52 -17.13 26.06
C TYR A 406 -27.09 -17.59 25.77
N ARG A 407 -26.95 -18.45 24.76
CA ARG A 407 -25.68 -19.03 24.34
C ARG A 407 -25.25 -18.44 23.01
N LEU A 408 -23.95 -18.18 22.88
CA LEU A 408 -23.33 -17.68 21.67
C LEU A 408 -22.31 -18.68 21.17
N ASP A 409 -22.44 -19.09 19.91
CA ASP A 409 -21.47 -19.94 19.22
C ASP A 409 -20.83 -19.15 18.07
N VAL A 410 -19.50 -19.04 18.09
CA VAL A 410 -18.74 -18.22 17.16
C VAL A 410 -18.15 -19.10 16.07
N PHE A 411 -18.38 -18.75 14.81
CA PHE A 411 -17.90 -19.47 13.64
C PHE A 411 -17.10 -18.56 12.72
N ALA A 412 -15.99 -19.07 12.19
CA ALA A 412 -15.33 -18.49 11.02
C ALA A 412 -15.72 -19.28 9.78
N ALA A 413 -16.25 -18.60 8.76
CA ALA A 413 -16.57 -19.23 7.49
C ALA A 413 -15.88 -18.51 6.33
N SER A 414 -15.52 -19.27 5.30
CA SER A 414 -14.88 -18.75 4.08
C SER A 414 -15.74 -18.97 2.85
N ILE A 415 -15.63 -18.08 1.86
CA ILE A 415 -16.11 -18.29 0.50
C ILE A 415 -14.89 -18.52 -0.37
N LYS A 416 -14.90 -19.63 -1.12
CA LYS A 416 -13.82 -20.02 -2.02
C LYS A 416 -14.27 -19.92 -3.47
N ASP A 417 -13.31 -19.64 -4.35
CA ASP A 417 -13.51 -19.76 -5.79
C ASP A 417 -13.32 -21.21 -6.27
N GLY A 418 -13.63 -21.50 -7.55
CA GLY A 418 -13.44 -22.81 -8.16
C GLY A 418 -11.98 -23.22 -8.33
N ARG A 419 -11.03 -22.38 -7.92
CA ARG A 419 -9.59 -22.69 -7.82
C ARG A 419 -9.16 -23.05 -6.40
N GLY A 420 -10.06 -22.89 -5.41
CA GLY A 420 -9.80 -23.10 -4.00
C GLY A 420 -9.23 -21.88 -3.27
N ASN A 421 -9.11 -20.72 -3.92
CA ASN A 421 -8.68 -19.50 -3.27
C ASN A 421 -9.79 -18.96 -2.37
N THR A 422 -9.43 -18.53 -1.16
CA THR A 422 -10.39 -17.85 -0.27
C THR A 422 -10.60 -16.41 -0.74
N LEU A 423 -11.79 -16.11 -1.23
CA LEU A 423 -12.20 -14.77 -1.65
C LEU A 423 -12.54 -13.91 -0.43
N HIS A 424 -13.31 -14.50 0.49
CA HIS A 424 -13.71 -13.83 1.73
C HIS A 424 -13.66 -14.81 2.90
N ARG A 425 -13.38 -14.28 4.08
CA ARG A 425 -13.50 -14.98 5.35
C ARG A 425 -14.09 -14.03 6.38
N ARG A 426 -15.14 -14.44 7.08
CA ARG A 426 -15.85 -13.63 8.08
C ARG A 426 -16.11 -14.44 9.34
N ILE A 427 -16.29 -13.73 10.44
CA ILE A 427 -16.74 -14.29 11.72
C ILE A 427 -18.25 -14.08 11.80
N PHE A 428 -18.96 -15.10 12.25
CA PHE A 428 -20.40 -15.12 12.45
C PHE A 428 -20.68 -15.58 13.88
N VAL A 429 -21.72 -15.05 14.49
CA VAL A 429 -22.18 -15.51 15.81
C VAL A 429 -23.59 -16.04 15.68
N VAL A 430 -23.81 -17.25 16.18
CA VAL A 430 -25.13 -17.85 16.31
C VAL A 430 -25.55 -17.73 17.76
N GLU A 431 -26.63 -17.01 17.99
CA GLU A 431 -27.28 -16.88 19.29
C GLU A 431 -28.36 -17.95 19.42
N THR A 432 -28.37 -18.62 20.56
CA THR A 432 -29.34 -19.64 20.97
C THR A 432 -30.00 -19.18 22.25
N ASP A 433 -31.30 -18.92 22.20
CA ASP A 433 -32.07 -18.61 23.40
C ASP A 433 -32.37 -19.87 24.23
N MET A 434 -32.95 -19.72 25.42
CA MET A 434 -33.32 -20.86 26.27
C MET A 434 -34.44 -21.74 25.70
N ASN A 435 -35.15 -21.28 24.66
CA ASN A 435 -36.17 -22.07 23.96
C ASN A 435 -35.59 -22.84 22.76
N GLY A 436 -34.28 -22.70 22.50
CA GLY A 436 -33.59 -23.31 21.37
C GLY A 436 -33.75 -22.57 20.04
N ALA A 437 -34.31 -21.35 20.04
CA ALA A 437 -34.42 -20.54 18.83
C ALA A 437 -33.05 -19.98 18.43
N LEU A 438 -32.75 -20.05 17.13
CA LEU A 438 -31.46 -19.67 16.55
C LEU A 438 -31.55 -18.37 15.76
N THR A 439 -30.73 -17.39 16.15
CA THR A 439 -30.59 -16.10 15.45
C THR A 439 -29.12 -15.84 15.09
N ILE A 440 -28.88 -15.14 13.97
CA ILE A 440 -27.53 -14.77 13.55
C ILE A 440 -27.27 -13.34 14.03
N ARG A 441 -26.14 -13.13 14.70
CA ARG A 441 -25.69 -11.83 15.21
C ARG A 441 -24.33 -11.46 14.64
N GLN A 442 -24.04 -10.16 14.63
CA GLN A 442 -22.71 -9.67 14.29
C GLN A 442 -21.74 -9.88 15.46
N PRO A 443 -20.43 -10.10 15.20
CA PRO A 443 -19.43 -10.26 16.26
C PRO A 443 -19.24 -9.03 17.15
N THR A 444 -19.73 -7.86 16.75
CA THR A 444 -19.66 -6.61 17.51
C THR A 444 -20.39 -6.68 18.85
N LEU A 445 -21.35 -7.59 19.00
CA LEU A 445 -22.10 -7.78 20.24
C LEU A 445 -21.19 -7.98 21.46
N PHE A 446 -20.01 -8.61 21.29
CA PHE A 446 -19.07 -8.86 22.39
C PHE A 446 -18.48 -7.57 22.99
N LEU A 447 -18.58 -6.43 22.29
CA LEU A 447 -18.13 -5.13 22.79
C LEU A 447 -19.06 -4.56 23.87
N ASP A 448 -20.33 -4.98 23.88
CA ASP A 448 -21.34 -4.52 24.83
C ASP A 448 -21.50 -5.48 26.02
N LEU A 449 -20.84 -6.64 25.95
CA LEU A 449 -20.82 -7.63 27.02
C LEU A 449 -19.72 -7.35 28.05
N SER A 450 -20.02 -7.67 29.30
CA SER A 450 -19.06 -7.58 30.41
C SER A 450 -18.64 -8.96 30.90
N SER A 451 -17.36 -9.16 31.23
CA SER A 451 -16.88 -10.47 31.68
C SER A 451 -17.46 -10.84 33.05
N ALA A 452 -17.96 -12.06 33.19
CA ALA A 452 -18.42 -12.57 34.48
C ALA A 452 -17.23 -13.07 35.34
N PRO A 453 -17.31 -13.00 36.68
CA PRO A 453 -16.29 -13.54 37.57
C PRO A 453 -16.05 -15.04 37.36
N GLN A 454 -14.84 -15.50 37.66
CA GLN A 454 -14.49 -16.92 37.60
C GLN A 454 -15.37 -17.74 38.57
N GLY A 455 -15.88 -18.88 38.10
CA GLY A 455 -16.77 -19.75 38.88
C GLY A 455 -18.25 -19.39 38.81
N THR A 456 -18.64 -18.44 37.95
CA THR A 456 -20.04 -18.14 37.67
C THR A 456 -20.75 -19.39 37.14
N LYS A 457 -21.89 -19.75 37.74
CA LYS A 457 -22.69 -20.90 37.33
C LYS A 457 -23.39 -20.60 36.01
N VAL A 458 -23.38 -21.58 35.12
CA VAL A 458 -24.06 -21.53 33.82
C VAL A 458 -25.32 -22.42 33.84
N PRO A 459 -26.33 -22.12 33.02
CA PRO A 459 -27.47 -23.01 32.80
C PRO A 459 -27.06 -24.35 32.18
N ASP A 460 -27.94 -25.35 32.31
CA ASP A 460 -27.80 -26.62 31.59
C ASP A 460 -28.00 -26.40 30.08
N ASP A 461 -27.12 -26.98 29.26
CA ASP A 461 -27.12 -26.85 27.81
C ASP A 461 -27.57 -28.14 27.08
N SER A 462 -27.99 -29.16 27.82
CA SER A 462 -28.36 -30.49 27.30
C SER A 462 -29.55 -30.47 26.31
N GLU A 463 -30.50 -29.55 26.50
CA GLU A 463 -31.69 -29.42 25.63
C GLU A 463 -31.50 -28.41 24.49
N LEU A 464 -30.34 -27.72 24.45
CA LEU A 464 -30.06 -26.73 23.43
C LEU A 464 -29.56 -27.38 22.13
N PRO A 465 -29.78 -26.74 20.98
CA PRO A 465 -29.33 -27.23 19.68
C PRO A 465 -27.87 -27.67 19.64
N ASP A 466 -27.62 -28.78 18.95
CA ASP A 466 -26.29 -29.34 18.75
C ASP A 466 -25.50 -28.57 17.68
N ARG A 467 -24.22 -28.90 17.52
CA ARG A 467 -23.36 -28.22 16.55
C ARG A 467 -23.87 -28.37 15.10
N SER A 468 -24.45 -29.51 14.77
CA SER A 468 -24.96 -29.80 13.42
C SER A 468 -26.12 -28.86 13.07
N GLN A 469 -27.03 -28.63 14.02
CA GLN A 469 -28.16 -27.72 13.88
C GLN A 469 -27.72 -26.25 13.78
N LEU A 470 -26.70 -25.85 14.54
CA LEU A 470 -26.10 -24.52 14.45
C LEU A 470 -25.46 -24.27 13.07
N GLU A 471 -24.68 -25.22 12.57
CA GLU A 471 -24.03 -25.13 11.25
C GLU A 471 -25.08 -25.05 10.12
N LEU A 472 -26.16 -25.82 10.20
CA LEU A 472 -27.26 -25.75 9.23
C LEU A 472 -27.93 -24.37 9.23
N CYS A 473 -28.27 -23.85 10.41
CA CYS A 473 -28.85 -22.51 10.54
C CYS A 473 -27.90 -21.42 10.01
N LEU A 474 -26.60 -21.55 10.27
CA LEU A 474 -25.58 -20.63 9.77
C LEU A 474 -25.51 -20.66 8.23
N VAL A 475 -25.55 -21.84 7.62
CA VAL A 475 -25.54 -22.00 6.16
C VAL A 475 -26.77 -21.35 5.52
N GLU A 476 -27.95 -21.62 6.05
CA GLU A 476 -29.21 -21.12 5.50
C GLU A 476 -29.38 -19.61 5.70
N LYS A 477 -29.18 -19.12 6.92
CA LYS A 477 -29.51 -17.72 7.27
C LYS A 477 -28.38 -16.73 7.00
N ALA A 478 -27.12 -17.16 6.92
CA ALA A 478 -25.98 -16.26 6.78
C ALA A 478 -25.09 -16.56 5.56
N LEU A 479 -24.61 -17.80 5.40
CA LEU A 479 -23.60 -18.10 4.39
C LEU A 479 -24.16 -18.14 2.97
N THR A 480 -25.40 -18.61 2.78
CA THR A 480 -26.04 -18.61 1.46
C THR A 480 -26.34 -17.18 0.96
N PRO A 481 -26.94 -16.28 1.77
CA PRO A 481 -27.04 -14.87 1.40
C PRO A 481 -25.68 -14.22 1.12
N PHE A 482 -24.68 -14.51 1.95
CA PHE A 482 -23.33 -13.98 1.78
C PHE A 482 -22.67 -14.48 0.48
N LEU A 483 -22.85 -15.76 0.13
CA LEU A 483 -22.39 -16.32 -1.13
C LEU A 483 -23.02 -15.60 -2.33
N ASN A 484 -24.32 -15.33 -2.28
CA ASN A 484 -25.03 -14.63 -3.35
C ASN A 484 -24.56 -13.18 -3.53
N GLU A 485 -24.32 -12.47 -2.43
CA GLU A 485 -23.74 -11.12 -2.42
C GLU A 485 -22.37 -11.11 -3.12
N VAL A 486 -21.46 -11.97 -2.65
CA VAL A 486 -20.10 -12.10 -3.20
C VAL A 486 -20.14 -12.54 -4.65
N ALA A 487 -21.03 -13.47 -5.01
CA ALA A 487 -21.15 -13.96 -6.37
C ALA A 487 -21.60 -12.85 -7.34
N THR A 488 -22.54 -12.02 -6.93
CA THR A 488 -23.02 -10.89 -7.72
C THR A 488 -21.90 -9.86 -7.95
N GLN A 489 -21.10 -9.56 -6.92
CA GLN A 489 -19.97 -8.65 -7.04
C GLN A 489 -18.88 -9.23 -7.95
N ARG A 490 -18.54 -10.51 -7.75
CA ARG A 490 -17.48 -11.19 -8.49
C ARG A 490 -17.82 -11.37 -9.97
N LEU A 491 -19.09 -11.59 -10.30
CA LEU A 491 -19.55 -11.68 -11.69
C LEU A 491 -19.30 -10.35 -12.44
N LYS A 492 -19.63 -9.21 -11.82
CA LYS A 492 -19.35 -7.87 -12.39
C LYS A 492 -17.84 -7.64 -12.58
N GLU A 493 -17.03 -8.01 -11.60
CA GLU A 493 -15.56 -7.88 -11.68
C GLU A 493 -14.98 -8.76 -12.80
N THR A 494 -15.33 -10.05 -12.82
CA THR A 494 -14.80 -11.02 -13.80
C THR A 494 -15.25 -10.70 -15.23
N ASP A 495 -16.46 -10.19 -15.44
CA ASP A 495 -16.92 -9.73 -16.75
C ASP A 495 -16.12 -8.54 -17.27
N THR A 496 -15.83 -7.59 -16.38
CA THR A 496 -15.00 -6.42 -16.70
C THR A 496 -13.58 -6.86 -17.08
N ILE A 497 -12.98 -7.76 -16.31
CA ILE A 497 -11.65 -8.32 -16.58
C ILE A 497 -11.66 -9.12 -17.89
N SER A 498 -12.67 -9.97 -18.11
CA SER A 498 -12.80 -10.81 -19.31
C SER A 498 -12.88 -9.96 -20.58
N ARG A 499 -13.74 -8.93 -20.58
CA ARG A 499 -13.87 -8.00 -21.71
C ARG A 499 -12.54 -7.34 -22.04
N HIS A 500 -11.81 -6.88 -21.02
CA HIS A 500 -10.52 -6.23 -21.19
C HIS A 500 -9.43 -7.17 -21.72
N ILE A 501 -9.32 -8.39 -21.16
CA ILE A 501 -8.37 -9.39 -21.62
C ILE A 501 -8.63 -9.76 -23.08
N ARG A 502 -9.90 -9.92 -23.47
CA ARG A 502 -10.27 -10.18 -24.87
C ARG A 502 -9.80 -9.05 -25.78
N ILE A 503 -10.08 -7.79 -25.45
CA ILE A 503 -9.65 -6.64 -26.26
C ILE A 503 -8.12 -6.62 -26.39
N SER A 504 -7.41 -6.68 -25.25
CA SER A 504 -5.94 -6.54 -25.22
C SER A 504 -5.21 -7.68 -25.93
N LEU A 505 -5.57 -8.94 -25.66
CA LEU A 505 -4.92 -10.08 -26.28
C LEU A 505 -5.31 -10.24 -27.75
N ASN A 506 -6.57 -9.99 -28.12
CA ASN A 506 -6.98 -10.06 -29.52
C ASN A 506 -6.27 -9.00 -30.37
N GLU A 507 -6.02 -7.79 -29.85
CA GLU A 507 -5.24 -6.78 -30.55
C GLU A 507 -3.78 -7.23 -30.77
N LEU A 508 -3.15 -7.83 -29.75
CA LEU A 508 -1.80 -8.41 -29.90
C LEU A 508 -1.77 -9.56 -30.90
N ILE A 509 -2.78 -10.43 -30.86
CA ILE A 509 -2.94 -11.54 -31.83
C ILE A 509 -3.13 -10.98 -33.24
N ASN A 510 -3.97 -9.97 -33.42
CA ASN A 510 -4.18 -9.31 -34.72
C ASN A 510 -2.90 -8.69 -35.27
N ARG A 511 -2.10 -8.01 -34.44
CA ARG A 511 -0.79 -7.48 -34.85
C ARG A 511 0.16 -8.58 -35.26
N GLN A 512 0.21 -9.67 -34.50
CA GLN A 512 1.07 -10.80 -34.80
C GLN A 512 0.64 -11.50 -36.10
N ASN A 513 -0.66 -11.62 -36.35
CA ASN A 513 -1.23 -12.08 -37.61
C ASN A 513 -0.81 -11.21 -38.80
N LEU A 514 -0.83 -9.88 -38.65
CA LEU A 514 -0.39 -8.95 -39.71
C LEU A 514 1.11 -9.11 -40.01
N ILE A 515 1.94 -9.28 -38.97
CA ILE A 515 3.37 -9.54 -39.13
C ILE A 515 3.59 -10.87 -39.88
N LEU A 516 2.90 -11.93 -39.45
CA LEU A 516 2.98 -13.24 -40.08
C LEU A 516 2.54 -13.16 -41.55
N ALA A 517 1.42 -12.51 -41.85
CA ALA A 517 0.95 -12.31 -43.23
C ALA A 517 1.99 -11.59 -44.11
N ASN A 518 2.64 -10.54 -43.59
CA ASN A 518 3.70 -9.83 -44.31
C ASN A 518 4.92 -10.72 -44.57
N LEU A 519 5.35 -11.51 -43.57
CA LEU A 519 6.48 -12.43 -43.72
C LEU A 519 6.19 -13.53 -44.74
N VAL A 520 4.98 -14.09 -44.72
CA VAL A 520 4.53 -15.09 -45.71
C VAL A 520 4.48 -14.50 -47.12
N GLU A 521 3.97 -13.27 -47.28
CA GLU A 521 3.95 -12.58 -48.58
C GLU A 521 5.37 -12.36 -49.13
N ARG A 522 6.33 -11.99 -48.28
CA ARG A 522 7.74 -11.82 -48.66
C ARG A 522 8.41 -13.14 -48.99
N GLN A 523 8.07 -14.22 -48.29
CA GLN A 523 8.55 -15.56 -48.63
C GLN A 523 8.04 -16.00 -50.01
N GLN A 524 6.79 -15.71 -50.34
CA GLN A 524 6.23 -15.98 -51.68
C GLN A 524 6.93 -15.17 -52.79
N LYS A 525 7.49 -14.00 -52.46
CA LYS A 525 8.31 -13.18 -53.36
C LYS A 525 9.77 -13.66 -53.49
N GLY A 526 10.14 -14.76 -52.81
CA GLY A 526 11.44 -15.42 -52.95
C GLY A 526 12.45 -15.14 -51.83
N GLU A 527 12.05 -14.50 -50.73
CA GLU A 527 12.92 -14.29 -49.56
C GLU A 527 12.97 -15.52 -48.63
N GLU A 528 14.15 -15.89 -48.13
CA GLU A 528 14.32 -16.98 -47.16
C GLU A 528 14.05 -16.47 -45.74
N LEU A 529 12.80 -16.64 -45.27
CA LEU A 529 12.30 -16.11 -43.99
C LEU A 529 11.73 -17.20 -43.06
N SER A 530 12.09 -18.47 -43.31
CA SER A 530 11.51 -19.65 -42.63
C SER A 530 11.60 -19.56 -41.11
N GLY A 531 12.76 -19.17 -40.57
CA GLY A 531 12.98 -19.01 -39.13
C GLY A 531 12.16 -17.87 -38.50
N LEU A 532 11.97 -16.75 -39.21
CA LEU A 532 11.16 -15.62 -38.71
C LEU A 532 9.67 -15.93 -38.73
N ILE A 533 9.21 -16.68 -39.74
CA ILE A 533 7.83 -17.17 -39.81
C ILE A 533 7.55 -18.13 -38.64
N SER A 534 8.43 -19.10 -38.40
CA SER A 534 8.29 -20.03 -37.27
C SER A 534 8.29 -19.32 -35.91
N GLN A 535 9.13 -18.29 -35.73
CA GLN A 535 9.10 -17.46 -34.52
C GLN A 535 7.78 -16.69 -34.39
N ALA A 536 7.25 -16.16 -35.50
CA ALA A 536 6.01 -15.42 -35.49
C ALA A 536 4.80 -16.31 -35.18
N GLU A 537 4.76 -17.53 -35.72
CA GLU A 537 3.76 -18.57 -35.44
C GLU A 537 3.82 -19.01 -33.97
N SER A 538 5.01 -19.32 -33.46
CA SER A 538 5.19 -19.71 -32.05
C SER A 538 4.70 -18.62 -31.09
N ARG A 539 4.98 -17.35 -31.41
CA ARG A 539 4.49 -16.21 -30.63
C ARG A 539 2.97 -16.06 -30.68
N LEU A 540 2.35 -16.37 -31.83
CA LEU A 540 0.90 -16.34 -32.00
C LEU A 540 0.24 -17.46 -31.17
N ASP A 541 0.79 -18.67 -31.20
CA ASP A 541 0.34 -19.80 -30.39
C ASP A 541 0.45 -19.50 -28.89
N GLU A 542 1.55 -18.86 -28.47
CA GLU A 542 1.73 -18.42 -27.09
C GLU A 542 0.62 -17.43 -26.65
N LEU A 543 0.29 -16.46 -27.51
CA LEU A 543 -0.75 -15.46 -27.23
C LEU A 543 -2.15 -16.08 -27.19
N ASN A 544 -2.48 -16.95 -28.13
CA ASN A 544 -3.75 -17.69 -28.14
C ASN A 544 -3.89 -18.59 -26.91
N GLY A 545 -2.85 -19.39 -26.62
CA GLY A 545 -2.83 -20.24 -25.44
C GLY A 545 -2.86 -19.44 -24.14
N ARG A 546 -2.35 -18.21 -24.11
CA ARG A 546 -2.49 -17.30 -22.96
C ARG A 546 -3.91 -16.78 -22.82
N LEU A 547 -4.58 -16.42 -23.91
CA LEU A 547 -5.97 -15.97 -23.92
C LEU A 547 -6.91 -17.09 -23.43
N GLU A 548 -6.79 -18.28 -24.00
CA GLU A 548 -7.60 -19.45 -23.62
C GLU A 548 -7.41 -19.80 -22.14
N ARG A 549 -6.15 -19.92 -21.68
CA ARG A 549 -5.87 -20.21 -20.27
C ARG A 549 -6.46 -19.16 -19.35
N ARG A 550 -6.32 -17.86 -19.67
CA ARG A 550 -6.87 -16.79 -18.82
C ARG A 550 -8.40 -16.79 -18.79
N LEU A 551 -9.06 -17.06 -19.91
CA LEU A 551 -10.52 -17.18 -19.93
C LEU A 551 -11.00 -18.39 -19.12
N ALA A 552 -10.32 -19.53 -19.24
CA ALA A 552 -10.63 -20.71 -18.44
C ALA A 552 -10.41 -20.49 -16.94
N GLU A 553 -9.37 -19.74 -16.54
CA GLU A 553 -9.16 -19.32 -15.15
C GLU A 553 -10.31 -18.44 -14.64
N LEU A 554 -10.74 -17.45 -15.44
CA LEU A 554 -11.85 -16.57 -15.06
C LEU A 554 -13.17 -17.33 -14.91
N GLU A 555 -13.44 -18.34 -15.73
CA GLU A 555 -14.62 -19.19 -15.55
C GLU A 555 -14.57 -19.99 -14.24
N LYS A 556 -13.39 -20.50 -13.85
CA LYS A 556 -13.23 -21.14 -12.54
C LYS A 556 -13.42 -20.14 -11.40
N GLU A 557 -12.97 -18.90 -11.56
CA GLU A 557 -13.15 -17.83 -10.57
C GLU A 557 -14.62 -17.38 -10.40
N ARG A 558 -15.48 -17.66 -11.38
CA ARG A 558 -16.93 -17.43 -11.28
C ARG A 558 -17.65 -18.50 -10.47
N GLN A 559 -17.09 -19.69 -10.38
CA GLN A 559 -17.63 -20.74 -9.52
C GLN A 559 -17.26 -20.39 -8.09
N MET A 560 -18.26 -20.21 -7.23
CA MET A 560 -18.05 -19.88 -5.82
C MET A 560 -18.78 -20.87 -4.95
N THR A 561 -18.14 -21.26 -3.86
CA THR A 561 -18.67 -22.21 -2.90
C THR A 561 -18.41 -21.74 -1.49
N ILE A 562 -19.24 -22.21 -0.56
CA ILE A 562 -18.95 -22.11 0.87
C ILE A 562 -17.76 -23.04 1.13
N GLY A 563 -16.68 -22.46 1.66
CA GLY A 563 -15.46 -23.14 2.02
C GLY A 563 -15.52 -23.69 3.45
N ASP A 564 -14.44 -23.50 4.18
CA ASP A 564 -14.31 -24.06 5.53
C ASP A 564 -15.21 -23.31 6.51
N ILE A 565 -15.95 -24.06 7.33
CA ILE A 565 -16.70 -23.57 8.49
C ILE A 565 -15.97 -24.08 9.74
N THR A 566 -15.44 -23.17 10.54
CA THR A 566 -14.65 -23.49 11.75
C THR A 566 -15.34 -22.89 12.96
N HIS A 567 -15.74 -23.73 13.92
CA HIS A 567 -16.18 -23.26 15.24
C HIS A 567 -14.96 -22.74 16.00
N LEU A 568 -15.02 -21.48 16.45
CA LEU A 568 -13.92 -20.81 17.14
C LEU A 568 -14.05 -20.88 18.66
N GLY A 569 -15.29 -20.90 19.16
CA GLY A 569 -15.53 -20.86 20.59
C GLY A 569 -17.00 -20.67 20.94
N ARG A 570 -17.28 -20.77 22.23
CA ARG A 570 -18.62 -20.68 22.80
C ARG A 570 -18.63 -19.75 24.01
N ALA A 571 -19.69 -18.99 24.16
CA ALA A 571 -19.89 -18.14 25.33
C ALA A 571 -21.30 -18.26 25.88
N TRP A 572 -21.42 -18.22 27.21
CA TRP A 572 -22.69 -18.00 27.89
C TRP A 572 -22.84 -16.53 28.20
N VAL A 573 -24.03 -16.00 27.98
CA VAL A 573 -24.38 -14.64 28.39
C VAL A 573 -25.54 -14.70 29.37
N LEU A 574 -25.34 -14.09 30.54
CA LEU A 574 -26.30 -14.06 31.63
C LEU A 574 -26.83 -12.64 31.84
N PRO A 575 -28.05 -12.46 32.36
CA PRO A 575 -28.52 -11.15 32.76
C PRO A 575 -27.63 -10.55 33.86
N HIS A 576 -27.23 -9.28 33.71
CA HIS A 576 -26.38 -8.62 34.68
C HIS A 576 -27.08 -8.52 36.05
N PRO A 577 -26.40 -8.88 37.17
CA PRO A 577 -27.03 -8.96 38.48
C PRO A 577 -27.54 -7.59 39.00
N GLU A 578 -26.89 -6.49 38.61
CA GLU A 578 -27.28 -5.13 39.03
C GLU A 578 -28.26 -4.43 38.05
N ARG A 579 -28.87 -5.14 37.08
CA ARG A 579 -29.71 -4.50 36.03
C ARG A 579 -30.83 -3.60 36.57
N THR A 580 -31.38 -3.94 37.73
CA THR A 580 -32.48 -3.20 38.37
C THR A 580 -32.06 -1.81 38.85
N GLN A 581 -30.78 -1.60 39.14
CA GLN A 581 -30.21 -0.30 39.52
C GLN A 581 -30.05 0.63 38.30
N PHE A 582 -29.98 0.07 37.10
CA PHE A 582 -29.84 0.80 35.82
C PHE A 582 -31.16 0.85 35.02
N SER A 583 -32.29 0.59 35.67
CA SER A 583 -33.64 0.50 35.05
C SER A 583 -34.08 1.73 34.26
N ARG A 584 -33.49 2.91 34.51
CA ARG A 584 -33.72 4.15 33.76
C ARG A 584 -33.03 4.20 32.38
N MET A 585 -32.17 3.23 32.06
CA MET A 585 -31.42 3.10 30.80
C MET A 585 -31.84 1.86 29.99
N VAL A 586 -32.88 1.13 30.43
CA VAL A 586 -33.38 -0.07 29.76
C VAL A 586 -34.21 0.32 28.54
N ARG A 587 -33.94 -0.38 27.43
CA ARG A 587 -34.62 -0.26 26.14
C ARG A 587 -36.14 -0.42 26.31
N ASP A 588 -36.90 0.54 25.80
CA ASP A 588 -38.36 0.45 25.65
C ASP A 588 -38.66 0.37 24.15
N ASP A 589 -39.01 -0.83 23.71
CA ASP A 589 -39.15 -1.17 22.28
C ASP A 589 -40.26 -0.35 21.60
N GLU A 590 -41.31 0.06 22.33
CA GLU A 590 -42.37 0.91 21.78
C GLU A 590 -41.86 2.34 21.54
N ILE A 591 -41.10 2.89 22.49
CA ILE A 591 -40.53 4.24 22.40
C ILE A 591 -39.48 4.33 21.30
N GLU A 592 -38.67 3.28 21.13
CA GLU A 592 -37.66 3.23 20.07
C GLU A 592 -38.27 3.06 18.69
N GLY A 593 -39.35 2.29 18.55
CA GLY A 593 -40.10 2.21 17.29
C GLY A 593 -40.58 3.58 16.83
N ILE A 594 -41.18 4.36 17.75
CA ILE A 594 -41.64 5.73 17.47
C ILE A 594 -40.47 6.65 17.09
N ALA A 595 -39.34 6.53 17.78
CA ALA A 595 -38.16 7.34 17.50
C ALA A 595 -37.55 7.02 16.12
N MET A 596 -37.47 5.74 15.76
CA MET A 596 -36.97 5.28 14.46
C MET A 596 -37.87 5.76 13.32
N ASP A 597 -39.19 5.61 13.45
CA ASP A 597 -40.13 6.10 12.43
C ASP A 597 -39.97 7.61 12.19
N LYS A 598 -39.82 8.38 13.27
CA LYS A 598 -39.63 9.83 13.19
C LYS A 598 -38.29 10.21 12.52
N ALA A 599 -37.22 9.50 12.84
CA ALA A 599 -35.90 9.70 12.23
C ALA A 599 -35.92 9.37 10.72
N MET A 600 -36.55 8.25 10.35
CA MET A 600 -36.69 7.82 8.95
C MET A 600 -37.52 8.81 8.13
N GLU A 601 -38.62 9.31 8.69
CA GLU A 601 -39.47 10.34 8.07
C GLU A 601 -38.69 11.65 7.86
N HIS A 602 -37.93 12.10 8.86
CA HIS A 602 -37.12 13.31 8.77
C HIS A 602 -36.11 13.23 7.62
N GLU A 603 -35.36 12.13 7.49
CA GLU A 603 -34.39 11.96 6.41
C GLU A 603 -35.07 11.92 5.03
N ARG A 604 -36.18 11.17 4.89
CA ARG A 604 -36.94 11.10 3.62
C ARG A 604 -37.46 12.46 3.19
N SER A 605 -37.96 13.26 4.14
CA SER A 605 -38.48 14.61 3.85
C SER A 605 -37.42 15.56 3.27
N ARG A 606 -36.14 15.32 3.57
CA ARG A 606 -34.99 16.10 3.09
C ARG A 606 -34.39 15.52 1.80
N GLY A 607 -35.02 14.52 1.20
CA GLY A 607 -34.57 13.87 -0.04
C GLY A 607 -33.45 12.86 0.15
N TRP A 608 -33.18 12.44 1.39
CA TRP A 608 -32.24 11.37 1.68
C TRP A 608 -32.92 9.99 1.58
N GLN A 609 -32.12 8.94 1.39
CA GLN A 609 -32.57 7.55 1.33
C GLN A 609 -32.08 6.79 2.57
N PRO A 610 -32.86 6.77 3.66
CA PRO A 610 -32.50 6.05 4.88
C PRO A 610 -32.84 4.56 4.80
N GLU A 611 -31.93 3.74 5.29
CA GLU A 611 -31.97 2.28 5.39
C GLU A 611 -31.81 1.89 6.86
N ASP A 612 -32.74 1.08 7.40
CA ASP A 612 -32.69 0.60 8.79
C ASP A 612 -31.70 -0.56 8.90
N VAL A 613 -30.67 -0.37 9.71
CA VAL A 613 -29.60 -1.33 10.00
C VAL A 613 -29.47 -1.60 11.52
N SER A 614 -30.45 -1.18 12.32
CA SER A 614 -30.45 -1.32 13.79
C SER A 614 -30.28 -2.77 14.28
N LYS A 615 -30.77 -3.73 13.49
CA LYS A 615 -30.64 -5.17 13.78
C LYS A 615 -29.25 -5.74 13.49
N GLU A 616 -28.40 -4.96 12.84
CA GLU A 616 -27.07 -5.39 12.43
C GLU A 616 -25.97 -4.98 13.41
N ASP A 617 -26.28 -4.28 14.50
CA ASP A 617 -25.33 -3.92 15.57
C ASP A 617 -24.02 -3.28 15.03
N ARG A 618 -24.18 -2.34 14.09
CA ARG A 618 -23.08 -1.63 13.43
C ARG A 618 -22.55 -0.43 14.25
N GLY A 619 -23.09 -0.21 15.45
CA GLY A 619 -22.86 0.98 16.27
C GLY A 619 -23.61 2.24 15.79
N PHE A 620 -24.62 2.05 14.93
CA PHE A 620 -25.60 3.04 14.48
C PHE A 620 -26.85 2.30 13.95
N ASP A 621 -28.01 2.97 13.95
CA ASP A 621 -29.30 2.38 13.58
C ASP A 621 -29.72 2.61 12.13
N ILE A 622 -29.39 3.77 11.55
CA ILE A 622 -29.84 4.17 10.20
C ILE A 622 -28.65 4.55 9.33
N LEU A 623 -28.60 3.97 8.13
CA LEU A 623 -27.69 4.38 7.06
C LEU A 623 -28.45 5.24 6.06
N SER A 624 -28.15 6.54 5.99
CA SER A 624 -28.86 7.47 5.10
C SER A 624 -27.94 7.98 3.99
N LYS A 625 -28.34 7.76 2.73
CA LYS A 625 -27.55 8.13 1.54
C LYS A 625 -28.21 9.28 0.79
N ASN A 626 -27.43 10.29 0.42
CA ASN A 626 -27.90 11.37 -0.44
C ASN A 626 -27.69 11.01 -1.92
N PRO A 627 -28.76 10.87 -2.73
CA PRO A 627 -28.62 10.46 -4.13
C PRO A 627 -27.95 11.53 -5.02
N VAL A 628 -27.93 12.80 -4.59
CA VAL A 628 -27.37 13.93 -5.36
C VAL A 628 -25.92 14.19 -4.98
N SER A 629 -25.63 14.42 -3.70
CA SER A 629 -24.26 14.72 -3.24
C SER A 629 -23.39 13.46 -3.10
N ARG A 630 -23.99 12.27 -3.04
CA ARG A 630 -23.35 10.98 -2.70
C ARG A 630 -22.78 10.93 -1.27
N ASP A 631 -23.17 11.87 -0.42
CA ASP A 631 -22.83 11.83 1.00
C ASP A 631 -23.59 10.70 1.71
N VAL A 632 -22.98 10.21 2.78
CA VAL A 632 -23.53 9.14 3.62
C VAL A 632 -23.55 9.63 5.06
N ARG A 633 -24.68 9.44 5.74
CA ARG A 633 -24.85 9.70 7.17
C ARG A 633 -25.04 8.38 7.90
N PHE A 634 -24.34 8.23 9.01
CA PHE A 634 -24.49 7.14 9.95
C PHE A 634 -25.23 7.69 11.16
N ILE A 635 -26.48 7.29 11.36
CA ILE A 635 -27.38 7.89 12.34
C ILE A 635 -27.69 6.88 13.44
N GLU A 636 -27.40 7.25 14.68
CA GLU A 636 -27.82 6.54 15.89
C GLU A 636 -29.10 7.19 16.44
N VAL A 637 -30.12 6.40 16.78
CA VAL A 637 -31.43 6.92 17.19
C VAL A 637 -31.70 6.59 18.65
N LYS A 638 -31.95 7.61 19.48
CA LYS A 638 -32.27 7.43 20.90
C LYS A 638 -33.62 8.04 21.24
N GLY A 639 -34.58 7.19 21.60
CA GLY A 639 -35.94 7.59 22.00
C GLY A 639 -36.12 7.72 23.51
N ARG A 640 -36.95 8.68 23.95
CA ARG A 640 -37.41 8.81 25.34
C ARG A 640 -38.88 9.23 25.43
N ALA A 641 -39.62 8.66 26.37
CA ALA A 641 -41.00 9.05 26.64
C ALA A 641 -41.15 10.51 27.05
N THR A 642 -40.16 11.06 27.77
CA THR A 642 -40.07 12.45 28.23
C THR A 642 -38.62 12.95 28.07
N ILE A 643 -38.34 14.22 28.36
CA ILE A 643 -36.98 14.77 28.31
C ILE A 643 -36.10 14.12 29.40
N GLY A 644 -34.97 13.55 29.01
CA GLY A 644 -34.10 12.82 29.93
C GLY A 644 -32.71 12.51 29.36
N GLU A 645 -31.86 11.91 30.19
CA GLU A 645 -30.49 11.55 29.80
C GLU A 645 -30.44 10.43 28.78
N ILE A 646 -29.37 10.44 28.00
CA ILE A 646 -29.11 9.46 26.94
C ILE A 646 -27.76 8.82 27.18
N ALA A 647 -27.70 7.52 26.90
CA ALA A 647 -26.48 6.75 27.02
C ALA A 647 -26.12 6.16 25.65
N PHE A 648 -24.82 6.11 25.38
CA PHE A 648 -24.23 5.29 24.34
C PHE A 648 -23.67 4.01 24.94
N THR A 649 -23.81 2.92 24.20
CA THR A 649 -22.96 1.75 24.39
C THR A 649 -21.52 2.08 24.03
N LYS A 650 -20.59 1.21 24.41
CA LYS A 650 -19.18 1.39 24.06
C LYS A 650 -18.98 1.39 22.55
N ASN A 651 -19.67 0.48 21.85
CA ASN A 651 -19.59 0.35 20.40
C ASN A 651 -20.11 1.61 19.68
N GLU A 652 -21.23 2.16 20.13
CA GLU A 652 -21.81 3.42 19.61
C GLU A 652 -20.87 4.60 19.82
N TYR A 653 -20.32 4.77 21.02
CA TYR A 653 -19.40 5.87 21.32
C TYR A 653 -18.08 5.77 20.54
N GLU A 654 -17.49 4.57 20.43
CA GLU A 654 -16.29 4.33 19.63
C GLU A 654 -16.57 4.58 18.14
N THR A 655 -17.74 4.18 17.64
CA THR A 655 -18.16 4.42 16.25
C THR A 655 -18.41 5.90 15.95
N ALA A 656 -19.06 6.63 16.87
CA ALA A 656 -19.26 8.07 16.79
C ALA A 656 -17.91 8.81 16.77
N SER A 657 -16.98 8.41 17.63
CA SER A 657 -15.62 8.99 17.71
C SER A 657 -14.80 8.76 16.44
N ARG A 658 -15.03 7.63 15.76
CA ARG A 658 -14.41 7.24 14.49
C ARG A 658 -14.94 8.06 13.31
N LEU A 659 -16.27 8.12 13.16
CA LEU A 659 -16.94 8.70 12.00
C LEU A 659 -17.10 10.22 12.09
N ARG A 660 -17.09 10.79 13.30
CA ARG A 660 -17.12 12.23 13.59
C ARG A 660 -18.20 12.97 12.79
N LYS A 661 -17.80 13.75 11.77
CA LYS A 661 -18.71 14.55 10.93
C LYS A 661 -19.70 13.72 10.13
N ASP A 662 -19.37 12.47 9.83
CA ASP A 662 -20.25 11.57 9.09
C ASP A 662 -21.26 10.88 10.03
N PHE A 663 -21.07 10.97 11.35
CA PHE A 663 -21.95 10.40 12.38
C PHE A 663 -22.92 11.43 12.95
N TRP A 664 -24.17 11.01 13.11
CA TRP A 664 -25.27 11.80 13.61
C TRP A 664 -25.97 11.09 14.76
N LEU A 665 -26.33 11.83 15.79
CA LEU A 665 -27.19 11.37 16.88
C LEU A 665 -28.56 12.01 16.73
N TYR A 666 -29.59 11.20 16.54
CA TYR A 666 -30.98 11.61 16.40
C TYR A 666 -31.69 11.29 17.72
N VAL A 667 -31.92 12.32 18.52
CA VAL A 667 -32.62 12.18 19.78
C VAL A 667 -34.09 12.51 19.58
N VAL A 668 -34.98 11.59 19.96
CA VAL A 668 -36.43 11.84 19.93
C VAL A 668 -36.96 11.90 21.35
N PHE A 669 -37.33 13.10 21.80
CA PHE A 669 -37.99 13.32 23.08
C PHE A 669 -39.51 13.29 22.93
N ASN A 670 -40.21 13.15 24.06
CA ASN A 670 -41.66 13.22 24.15
C ASN A 670 -42.38 12.17 23.29
N CYS A 671 -41.79 10.98 23.10
CA CYS A 671 -42.36 9.89 22.29
C CYS A 671 -43.75 9.43 22.78
N ALA A 672 -44.06 9.60 24.07
CA ALA A 672 -45.38 9.27 24.63
C ALA A 672 -46.49 10.28 24.26
N GLY A 673 -46.11 11.43 23.69
CA GLY A 673 -47.02 12.51 23.31
C GLY A 673 -46.77 12.94 21.85
N THR A 674 -46.15 14.10 21.66
CA THR A 674 -45.74 14.59 20.33
C THR A 674 -44.23 14.43 20.19
N PRO A 675 -43.74 13.48 19.36
CA PRO A 675 -42.31 13.22 19.24
C PRO A 675 -41.56 14.41 18.61
N GLU A 676 -40.56 14.91 19.32
CA GLU A 676 -39.69 16.01 18.89
C GLU A 676 -38.29 15.46 18.59
N LEU A 677 -37.83 15.61 17.34
CA LEU A 677 -36.53 15.14 16.89
C LEU A 677 -35.49 16.24 17.02
N HIS A 678 -34.32 15.91 17.57
CA HIS A 678 -33.15 16.78 17.68
C HIS A 678 -31.94 16.09 17.03
N PRO A 679 -31.55 16.49 15.81
CA PRO A 679 -30.38 15.95 15.12
C PRO A 679 -29.11 16.66 15.59
N ILE A 680 -28.07 15.88 15.91
CA ILE A 680 -26.76 16.39 16.33
C ILE A 680 -25.66 15.78 15.47
N GLN A 681 -24.82 16.62 14.86
CA GLN A 681 -23.66 16.17 14.10
C GLN A 681 -22.42 16.08 15.00
N ASP A 682 -21.60 15.04 14.80
CA ASP A 682 -20.38 14.78 15.56
C ASP A 682 -20.64 14.75 17.08
N PRO A 683 -21.49 13.82 17.56
CA PRO A 683 -21.90 13.76 18.96
C PRO A 683 -20.75 13.40 19.93
N ALA A 684 -19.61 12.91 19.43
CA ALA A 684 -18.43 12.65 20.26
C ALA A 684 -17.93 13.90 21.00
N ARG A 685 -18.26 15.11 20.50
CA ARG A 685 -17.89 16.40 21.14
C ARG A 685 -18.72 16.79 22.36
N LEU A 686 -19.78 16.04 22.70
CA LEU A 686 -20.75 16.44 23.73
C LEU A 686 -20.29 16.23 25.19
N GLY A 687 -19.03 15.83 25.42
CA GLY A 687 -18.46 15.74 26.78
C GLY A 687 -19.00 14.57 27.60
N TRP A 688 -19.11 13.40 26.97
CA TRP A 688 -19.64 12.16 27.55
C TRP A 688 -18.91 11.74 28.84
N LYS A 689 -19.68 11.25 29.83
CA LYS A 689 -19.14 10.75 31.11
C LYS A 689 -19.21 9.22 31.17
N PRO A 690 -18.11 8.52 31.51
CA PRO A 690 -18.10 7.07 31.62
C PRO A 690 -18.80 6.60 32.91
N ILE A 691 -19.60 5.55 32.81
CA ILE A 691 -20.26 4.89 33.94
C ILE A 691 -19.41 3.68 34.34
N VAL A 692 -18.83 3.72 35.54
CA VAL A 692 -17.64 2.93 35.93
C VAL A 692 -17.90 1.43 36.16
N LYS A 693 -19.11 0.92 35.95
CA LYS A 693 -19.41 -0.50 36.19
C LYS A 693 -19.63 -1.34 34.92
N ILE A 694 -20.00 -0.71 33.81
CA ILE A 694 -20.24 -1.31 32.49
C ILE A 694 -19.98 -0.17 31.51
N ASP A 695 -19.14 -0.34 30.48
CA ASP A 695 -18.55 0.71 29.61
C ASP A 695 -19.58 1.56 28.80
N HIS A 696 -20.57 2.16 29.47
CA HIS A 696 -21.58 3.04 28.92
C HIS A 696 -21.21 4.49 29.19
N TYR A 697 -21.54 5.35 28.24
CA TYR A 697 -21.26 6.77 28.28
C TYR A 697 -22.58 7.51 28.33
N HIS A 698 -22.75 8.52 29.19
CA HIS A 698 -23.98 9.32 29.20
C HIS A 698 -23.76 10.84 29.05
N VAL A 699 -24.80 11.54 28.58
CA VAL A 699 -24.84 13.00 28.42
C VAL A 699 -26.20 13.57 28.87
N GLY A 700 -26.17 14.79 29.43
CA GLY A 700 -27.34 15.50 29.93
C GLY A 700 -28.25 16.05 28.83
N ALA A 701 -29.56 16.06 29.09
CA ALA A 701 -30.57 16.53 28.14
C ALA A 701 -30.44 18.02 27.79
N ASP A 702 -29.96 18.83 28.72
CA ASP A 702 -29.68 20.26 28.54
C ASP A 702 -28.62 20.51 27.46
N VAL A 703 -27.57 19.69 27.42
CA VAL A 703 -26.51 19.75 26.40
C VAL A 703 -27.06 19.35 25.03
N ILE A 704 -27.87 18.30 24.98
CA ILE A 704 -28.51 17.80 23.74
C ILE A 704 -29.41 18.88 23.14
N LEU A 705 -30.32 19.46 23.94
CA LEU A 705 -31.27 20.46 23.46
C LEU A 705 -30.55 21.71 22.92
N GLN A 706 -29.52 22.20 23.63
CA GLN A 706 -28.76 23.36 23.17
C GLN A 706 -27.99 23.11 21.87
N GLN A 707 -27.44 21.90 21.68
CA GLN A 707 -26.64 21.59 20.49
C GLN A 707 -27.51 21.23 19.29
N GLY A 708 -28.61 20.50 19.50
CA GLY A 708 -29.55 20.13 18.44
C GLY A 708 -30.12 21.35 17.73
N THR A 709 -30.55 22.38 18.47
CA THR A 709 -31.06 23.62 17.86
C THR A 709 -30.00 24.34 17.00
N LYS A 710 -28.74 24.36 17.46
CA LYS A 710 -27.64 25.01 16.71
C LYS A 710 -27.25 24.27 15.42
N ASP A 711 -27.34 22.94 15.43
CA ASP A 711 -27.01 22.13 14.27
C ASP A 711 -28.19 22.06 13.27
N GLU A 712 -29.45 22.24 13.72
CA GLU A 712 -30.61 22.41 12.82
C GLU A 712 -30.60 23.76 12.09
N GLU A 713 -30.09 24.81 12.72
CA GLU A 713 -29.96 26.14 12.12
C GLU A 713 -28.81 26.25 11.09
N ARG A 714 -27.90 25.26 11.04
CA ARG A 714 -26.75 25.20 10.13
C ARG A 714 -27.02 24.32 8.90
#